data_AF-A0A1E5AI42-F1
#
_entry.id   AF-A0A1E5AI42-F1
#
_cell.length_a   1.000
_cell.length_b   1.000
_cell.length_c   1.000
_cell.angle_alpha   90.00
_cell.angle_beta   90.00
_cell.angle_gamma   90.00
#
_symmetry.space_group_name_H-M   'P 1'
#
loop_
_entity.id
_entity.type
_entity.pdbx_description
1 polymer ?
#
loop_
_entity_poly.entity_id
_entity_poly.type
_entity_poly.pdbx_seq_one_letter_code
_entity_poly.pdbx_strand_id
1 'polypeptide(L)'
;MNTQSPIETLPSVCPLDCPDTCSLTVQVQNGTLIDVKGSQANPFTAGVICNKVARYYPDFVHGKARLTHPLKRVGARGSGTFERISWDEALDIVHAGFSRAIDTHGPEAVLPFNYAGPHGELAGGSMDRRFFYHMGATMLDRGPLCGAVRGGAYASLFGEAPGMPPEQVLHSDLVLVWGNNVTVSNLHLAPLLKKVRAQGGRLVVIDPKRIKIAEQCDMHVQIKPGTDVVLAMGLAAELERRDALDRDFIAGWVEGFDPYMTQAREYTVASVESLCGISSAQFHQLADWIAAARNMSCSSGNGIERGRSGGSGLRAAMALPALTGHHGRIGAGVIAKSGLAAPKRRDRLQGEQLMKPGTRVINIVDLGNVLQDETLDVPITAAMIYNHNPVATHPDQANLIKALMREDLFLAGCDVAMNDSMALCDVILPAASHFEHDDIFGAYGQNYLQRAEPVIPCVGESLPNTEIFRRLAARFGYTDPLFQASDTQLMDDAIDETHPQLNGQRPSEIPVDQAIGMNTLNGEPLVMCKTVMPATPSGKIELFCQDYQDRYGYGVPRYEPVARKHPFTLITPSSDKRTNATFGSHAASQGMEIVEMHPADAANRRLADGSKVVVWNGQAEVTLQLKVTDATREGVLYSPKGTWRATSETGLTVNALIPADIRTDIEDGACYHETFVDVRPC
;
A
#
# COMPACT_ATOMS: atom_id res chain seq x y z
N MET A 1 21.40 -4.51 -46.59
CA MET A 1 20.61 -3.37 -46.08
C MET A 1 19.93 -3.86 -44.82
N ASN A 2 20.36 -3.43 -43.62
CA ASN A 2 19.68 -3.75 -42.38
C ASN A 2 18.46 -2.84 -42.26
N THR A 3 17.29 -3.30 -42.70
CA THR A 3 16.02 -2.65 -42.37
C THR A 3 15.76 -2.90 -40.89
N GLN A 4 16.08 -1.91 -40.03
CA GLN A 4 15.62 -1.93 -38.64
C GLN A 4 14.09 -2.00 -38.65
N SER A 5 13.53 -2.96 -37.91
CA SER A 5 12.08 -3.05 -37.75
C SER A 5 11.52 -1.75 -37.17
N PRO A 6 10.30 -1.36 -37.59
CA PRO A 6 9.67 -0.13 -37.13
C PRO A 6 9.47 -0.17 -35.61
N ILE A 7 9.50 1.01 -34.99
CA ILE A 7 9.10 1.17 -33.59
C ILE A 7 7.58 1.28 -33.56
N GLU A 8 6.94 0.40 -32.81
CA GLU A 8 5.51 0.43 -32.53
C GLU A 8 5.25 1.20 -31.23
N THR A 9 4.12 1.90 -31.16
CA THR A 9 3.71 2.66 -29.97
C THR A 9 2.37 2.12 -29.52
N LEU A 10 2.34 1.52 -28.33
CA LEU A 10 1.20 0.76 -27.81
C LEU A 10 0.77 1.28 -26.43
N PRO A 11 -0.54 1.27 -26.11
CA PRO A 11 -1.04 1.67 -24.80
C PRO A 11 -0.85 0.58 -23.75
N SER A 12 -0.67 0.97 -22.48
CA SER A 12 -0.63 0.06 -21.33
C SER A 12 -1.00 0.81 -20.05
N VAL A 13 -0.97 0.14 -18.89
CA VAL A 13 -1.35 0.71 -17.59
C VAL A 13 -0.34 0.28 -16.51
N CYS A 14 0.08 1.22 -15.67
CA CYS A 14 1.04 0.94 -14.60
C CYS A 14 0.37 0.19 -13.42
N PRO A 15 0.83 -1.03 -13.05
CA PRO A 15 0.23 -1.86 -12.00
C PRO A 15 0.88 -1.68 -10.62
N LEU A 16 1.88 -0.81 -10.49
CA LEU A 16 2.65 -0.68 -9.25
C LEU A 16 1.75 -0.26 -8.08
N ASP A 17 2.13 -0.67 -6.86
CA ASP A 17 1.46 -0.28 -5.61
C ASP A 17 1.57 1.23 -5.33
N CYS A 18 0.70 1.99 -5.99
CA CYS A 18 0.58 3.44 -5.99
C CYS A 18 -0.88 3.83 -6.29
N PRO A 19 -1.43 4.90 -5.69
CA PRO A 19 -2.84 5.27 -5.84
C PRO A 19 -3.28 5.64 -7.26
N ASP A 20 -2.33 5.94 -8.15
CA ASP A 20 -2.60 6.70 -9.38
C ASP A 20 -2.98 5.82 -10.57
N THR A 21 -2.43 4.60 -10.67
CA THR A 21 -2.67 3.66 -11.78
C THR A 21 -2.52 4.33 -13.15
N CYS A 22 -1.33 4.88 -13.42
CA CYS A 22 -1.10 5.75 -14.58
C CYS A 22 -1.33 5.04 -15.91
N SER A 23 -1.89 5.78 -16.87
CA SER A 23 -1.96 5.34 -18.27
C SER A 23 -0.60 5.52 -18.95
N LEU A 24 -0.19 4.54 -19.75
CA LEU A 24 1.14 4.46 -20.35
C LEU A 24 1.07 4.46 -21.89
N THR A 25 2.13 4.98 -22.50
CA THR A 25 2.48 4.83 -23.90
C THR A 25 3.84 4.13 -23.96
N VAL A 26 3.87 2.93 -24.53
CA VAL A 26 5.05 2.05 -24.56
C VAL A 26 5.58 1.99 -25.98
N GLN A 27 6.88 2.18 -26.14
CA GLN A 27 7.55 1.97 -27.42
C GLN A 27 8.17 0.57 -27.45
N VAL A 28 7.90 -0.15 -28.54
CA VAL A 28 8.33 -1.53 -28.74
C VAL A 28 9.05 -1.65 -30.06
N GLN A 29 10.17 -2.37 -30.08
CA GLN A 29 10.90 -2.71 -31.29
C GLN A 29 11.30 -4.17 -31.25
N ASN A 30 10.95 -4.96 -32.27
CA ASN A 30 11.25 -6.39 -32.33
C ASN A 30 10.75 -7.17 -31.09
N GLY A 31 9.54 -6.87 -30.61
CA GLY A 31 8.99 -7.49 -29.39
C GLY A 31 9.73 -7.13 -28.10
N THR A 32 10.63 -6.14 -28.13
CA THR A 32 11.36 -5.66 -26.96
C THR A 32 10.85 -4.27 -26.59
N LEU A 33 10.56 -4.08 -25.30
CA LEU A 33 10.19 -2.78 -24.73
C LEU A 33 11.44 -1.89 -24.67
N ILE A 34 11.38 -0.73 -25.32
CA ILE A 34 12.51 0.21 -25.41
C ILE A 34 12.29 1.51 -24.63
N ASP A 35 11.06 1.96 -24.46
CA ASP A 35 10.74 3.21 -23.76
C ASP A 35 9.32 3.18 -23.17
N VAL A 36 9.11 3.91 -22.06
CA VAL A 36 7.82 4.02 -21.37
C VAL A 36 7.55 5.48 -21.03
N LYS A 37 6.44 6.01 -21.54
CA LYS A 37 5.96 7.37 -21.27
C LYS A 37 4.56 7.33 -20.67
N GLY A 38 4.13 8.42 -20.05
CA GLY A 38 2.73 8.59 -19.68
C GLY A 38 1.89 8.88 -20.93
N SER A 39 0.65 8.39 -20.95
CA SER A 39 -0.32 8.68 -22.01
C SER A 39 -1.39 9.67 -21.54
N GLN A 40 -2.15 10.23 -22.49
CA GLN A 40 -3.28 11.13 -22.19
C GLN A 40 -4.60 10.37 -21.95
N ALA A 41 -4.58 9.04 -21.95
CA ALA A 41 -5.79 8.21 -21.84
C ALA A 41 -6.51 8.40 -20.49
N ASN A 42 -5.74 8.57 -19.40
CA ASN A 42 -6.28 8.84 -18.07
C ASN A 42 -6.17 10.35 -17.75
N PRO A 43 -7.30 11.08 -17.65
CA PRO A 43 -7.31 12.53 -17.38
C PRO A 43 -6.65 12.96 -16.07
N PHE A 44 -6.63 12.10 -15.05
CA PHE A 44 -5.96 12.40 -13.78
C PHE A 44 -4.43 12.38 -13.95
N THR A 45 -3.91 11.39 -14.67
CA THR A 45 -2.46 11.26 -14.86
C THR A 45 -1.92 12.11 -16.00
N ALA A 46 -2.74 12.39 -17.02
CA ALA A 46 -2.50 13.41 -18.05
C ALA A 46 -1.09 13.40 -18.67
N GLY A 47 -0.56 12.21 -18.96
CA GLY A 47 0.77 12.01 -19.55
C GLY A 47 1.95 12.10 -18.56
N VAL A 48 1.68 12.32 -17.28
CA VAL A 48 2.70 12.35 -16.23
C VAL A 48 2.85 10.95 -15.63
N ILE A 49 4.11 10.56 -15.37
CA ILE A 49 4.48 9.33 -14.67
C ILE A 49 5.69 9.60 -13.79
N CYS A 50 5.95 8.74 -12.81
CA CYS A 50 7.13 8.88 -11.96
C CYS A 50 8.42 8.49 -12.68
N ASN A 51 9.56 9.02 -12.21
CA ASN A 51 10.88 8.70 -12.75
C ASN A 51 11.20 7.20 -12.75
N LYS A 52 10.66 6.45 -11.77
CA LYS A 52 10.87 5.00 -11.66
C LYS A 52 10.31 4.27 -12.89
N VAL A 53 9.04 4.57 -13.22
CA VAL A 53 8.35 4.01 -14.40
C VAL A 53 9.07 4.42 -15.68
N ALA A 54 9.37 5.71 -15.84
CA ALA A 54 9.95 6.23 -17.08
C ALA A 54 11.36 5.67 -17.37
N ARG A 55 12.13 5.31 -16.34
CA ARG A 55 13.55 4.96 -16.50
C ARG A 55 13.86 3.49 -16.26
N TYR A 56 13.10 2.79 -15.42
CA TYR A 56 13.53 1.49 -14.90
C TYR A 56 12.87 0.31 -15.60
N TYR A 57 11.73 0.51 -16.28
CA TYR A 57 11.00 -0.61 -16.88
C TYR A 57 11.77 -1.40 -17.94
N PRO A 58 12.52 -0.78 -18.88
CA PRO A 58 13.34 -1.55 -19.81
C PRO A 58 14.31 -2.50 -19.11
N ASP A 59 15.02 -2.03 -18.07
CA ASP A 59 15.94 -2.85 -17.27
C ASP A 59 15.20 -3.86 -16.38
N PHE A 60 14.03 -3.53 -15.85
CA PHE A 60 13.26 -4.46 -15.05
C PHE A 60 12.72 -5.64 -15.87
N VAL A 61 12.31 -5.39 -17.11
CA VAL A 61 11.70 -6.40 -17.99
C VAL A 61 12.76 -7.24 -18.71
N HIS A 62 13.88 -6.64 -19.11
CA HIS A 62 14.90 -7.29 -19.95
C HIS A 62 16.29 -7.39 -19.31
N GLY A 63 16.49 -6.79 -18.13
CA GLY A 63 17.79 -6.72 -17.46
C GLY A 63 18.17 -7.99 -16.71
N LYS A 64 19.34 -7.94 -16.07
CA LYS A 64 20.01 -9.12 -15.50
C LYS A 64 19.22 -9.85 -14.41
N ALA A 65 18.34 -9.12 -13.70
CA ALA A 65 17.54 -9.71 -12.63
C ALA A 65 16.30 -10.45 -13.15
N ARG A 66 15.92 -10.30 -14.43
CA ARG A 66 14.73 -10.91 -15.01
C ARG A 66 14.82 -12.44 -14.95
N LEU A 67 13.80 -13.06 -14.35
CA LEU A 67 13.58 -14.50 -14.41
C LEU A 67 12.99 -14.83 -15.79
N THR A 68 13.65 -15.71 -16.52
CA THR A 68 13.30 -16.08 -17.91
C THR A 68 12.99 -17.55 -18.09
N HIS A 69 13.28 -18.39 -17.10
CA HIS A 69 13.07 -19.84 -17.16
C HIS A 69 12.77 -20.36 -15.76
N PRO A 70 12.05 -21.49 -15.63
CA PRO A 70 11.92 -22.17 -14.35
C PRO A 70 13.28 -22.57 -13.78
N LEU A 71 13.46 -22.38 -12.47
CA LEU A 71 14.70 -22.64 -11.76
C LEU A 71 14.47 -23.58 -10.58
N LYS A 72 15.41 -24.47 -10.34
CA LYS A 72 15.44 -25.38 -9.18
C LYS A 72 16.69 -25.14 -8.37
N ARG A 73 16.55 -25.09 -7.06
CA ARG A 73 17.69 -24.91 -6.16
C ARG A 73 18.53 -26.18 -6.12
N VAL A 74 19.83 -26.05 -6.29
CA VAL A 74 20.80 -27.17 -6.23
C VAL A 74 21.88 -26.99 -5.15
N GLY A 75 21.87 -25.84 -4.46
CA GLY A 75 22.71 -25.57 -3.30
C GLY A 75 21.91 -25.44 -2.00
N ALA A 76 22.61 -25.06 -0.92
CA ALA A 76 21.97 -24.70 0.34
C ALA A 76 20.96 -23.55 0.13
N ARG A 77 19.88 -23.52 0.90
CA ARG A 77 18.90 -22.43 0.84
C ARG A 77 19.57 -21.08 1.06
N GLY A 78 19.22 -20.07 0.26
CA GLY A 78 19.84 -18.75 0.32
C GLY A 78 21.23 -18.64 -0.31
N SER A 79 21.83 -19.72 -0.82
CA SER A 79 23.11 -19.66 -1.54
C SER A 79 23.03 -19.00 -2.91
N GLY A 80 21.83 -18.83 -3.46
CA GLY A 80 21.62 -18.32 -4.81
C GLY A 80 22.01 -19.29 -5.94
N THR A 81 22.25 -20.58 -5.62
CA THR A 81 22.67 -21.58 -6.61
C THR A 81 21.48 -22.35 -7.16
N PHE A 82 21.18 -22.13 -8.44
CA PHE A 82 20.06 -22.72 -9.15
C PHE A 82 20.49 -23.34 -10.49
N GLU A 83 19.76 -24.36 -10.93
CA GLU A 83 19.81 -24.89 -12.29
C GLU A 83 18.50 -24.59 -13.03
N ARG A 84 18.58 -24.43 -14.35
CA ARG A 84 17.38 -24.31 -15.20
C ARG A 84 16.73 -25.68 -15.34
N ILE A 85 15.41 -25.70 -15.22
CA ILE A 85 14.57 -26.88 -15.45
C ILE A 85 13.44 -26.55 -16.44
N SER A 86 12.71 -27.58 -16.88
CA SER A 86 11.53 -27.37 -17.72
C SER A 86 10.32 -26.92 -16.88
N TRP A 87 9.30 -26.35 -17.55
CA TRP A 87 8.02 -26.06 -16.90
C TRP A 87 7.34 -27.31 -16.34
N ASP A 88 7.37 -28.43 -17.05
CA ASP A 88 6.76 -29.67 -16.57
C ASP A 88 7.42 -30.16 -15.28
N GLU A 89 8.76 -30.15 -15.22
CA GLU A 89 9.50 -30.51 -14.01
C GLU A 89 9.21 -29.52 -12.87
N ALA A 90 9.13 -28.22 -13.15
CA ALA A 90 8.86 -27.21 -12.13
C ALA A 90 7.47 -27.37 -11.52
N LEU A 91 6.44 -27.59 -12.35
CA LEU A 91 5.08 -27.86 -11.90
C LEU A 91 4.99 -29.18 -11.13
N ASP A 92 5.74 -30.21 -11.54
CA ASP A 92 5.86 -31.47 -10.80
C ASP A 92 6.46 -31.29 -9.41
N ILE A 93 7.50 -30.45 -9.27
CA ILE A 93 8.11 -30.14 -7.97
C ILE A 93 7.13 -29.40 -7.06
N VAL A 94 6.40 -28.40 -7.59
CA VAL A 94 5.36 -27.68 -6.81
C VAL A 94 4.26 -28.65 -6.37
N HIS A 95 3.74 -29.46 -7.29
CA HIS A 95 2.72 -30.47 -7.00
C HIS A 95 3.21 -31.42 -5.90
N ALA A 96 4.39 -32.02 -6.05
CA ALA A 96 4.95 -32.94 -5.07
C ALA A 96 5.22 -32.29 -3.70
N GLY A 97 5.63 -31.01 -3.67
CA GLY A 97 5.84 -30.25 -2.44
C GLY A 97 4.55 -30.05 -1.66
N PHE A 98 3.52 -29.57 -2.33
CA PHE A 98 2.21 -29.33 -1.76
C PHE A 98 1.49 -30.63 -1.40
N SER A 99 1.46 -31.64 -2.28
CA SER A 99 0.84 -32.94 -1.99
C SER A 99 1.44 -33.58 -0.73
N ARG A 100 2.77 -33.54 -0.56
CA ARG A 100 3.40 -34.05 0.66
C ARG A 100 2.95 -33.32 1.92
N ALA A 101 2.84 -31.99 1.88
CA ALA A 101 2.32 -31.22 3.02
C ALA A 101 0.87 -31.60 3.33
N ILE A 102 0.03 -31.69 2.30
CA ILE A 102 -1.38 -32.07 2.39
C ILE A 102 -1.54 -33.50 2.95
N ASP A 103 -0.81 -34.48 2.41
CA ASP A 103 -0.91 -35.88 2.80
C ASP A 103 -0.45 -36.12 4.25
N THR A 104 0.50 -35.30 4.72
CA THR A 104 1.07 -35.43 6.07
C THR A 104 0.26 -34.68 7.14
N HIS A 105 -0.19 -33.47 6.83
CA HIS A 105 -0.73 -32.53 7.82
C HIS A 105 -2.12 -31.99 7.48
N GLY A 106 -2.63 -32.24 6.27
CA GLY A 106 -3.86 -31.64 5.76
C GLY A 106 -3.61 -30.35 4.95
N PRO A 107 -4.63 -29.85 4.23
CA PRO A 107 -4.46 -28.78 3.26
C PRO A 107 -4.05 -27.45 3.85
N GLU A 108 -4.41 -27.18 5.11
CA GLU A 108 -4.00 -25.96 5.80
C GLU A 108 -2.48 -25.88 6.04
N ALA A 109 -1.72 -26.95 5.82
CA ALA A 109 -0.26 -26.89 5.84
C ALA A 109 0.36 -26.13 4.66
N VAL A 110 -0.43 -25.82 3.63
CA VAL A 110 -0.05 -25.02 2.47
C VAL A 110 -0.42 -23.55 2.71
N LEU A 111 0.53 -22.65 2.47
CA LEU A 111 0.36 -21.19 2.61
C LEU A 111 0.58 -20.45 1.27
N PRO A 112 -0.45 -19.82 0.69
CA PRO A 112 -0.28 -18.80 -0.35
C PRO A 112 0.26 -17.50 0.27
N PHE A 113 1.57 -17.28 0.17
CA PHE A 113 2.24 -16.13 0.73
C PHE A 113 2.33 -14.99 -0.30
N ASN A 114 1.23 -14.24 -0.45
CA ASN A 114 1.15 -13.14 -1.40
C ASN A 114 0.74 -11.79 -0.81
N TYR A 115 1.03 -10.72 -1.56
CA TYR A 115 0.56 -9.37 -1.27
C TYR A 115 0.08 -8.65 -2.54
N ALA A 116 0.48 -7.39 -2.73
CA ALA A 116 0.01 -6.48 -3.77
C ALA A 116 1.16 -6.02 -4.69
N GLY A 117 1.98 -6.96 -5.18
CA GLY A 117 3.06 -6.70 -6.14
C GLY A 117 2.56 -5.98 -7.40
N PRO A 118 1.65 -6.59 -8.17
CA PRO A 118 0.82 -5.92 -9.17
C PRO A 118 -0.61 -5.66 -8.66
N HIS A 119 -1.20 -4.53 -9.04
CA HIS A 119 -2.59 -4.10 -8.73
C HIS A 119 -3.60 -4.29 -9.87
N GLY A 120 -3.25 -5.03 -10.93
CA GLY A 120 -4.26 -5.50 -11.88
C GLY A 120 -5.23 -6.47 -11.20
N GLU A 121 -6.52 -6.46 -11.57
CA GLU A 121 -7.51 -7.30 -10.91
C GLU A 121 -7.19 -8.79 -11.12
N LEU A 122 -6.70 -9.17 -12.31
CA LEU A 122 -6.35 -10.55 -12.63
C LEU A 122 -5.07 -10.94 -11.92
N ALA A 123 -4.00 -10.18 -12.12
CA ALA A 123 -2.70 -10.50 -11.55
C ALA A 123 -2.69 -10.41 -10.02
N GLY A 124 -3.50 -9.52 -9.41
CA GLY A 124 -3.53 -9.25 -7.97
C GLY A 124 -4.34 -10.23 -7.12
N GLY A 125 -5.26 -10.98 -7.73
CA GLY A 125 -6.04 -12.02 -7.05
C GLY A 125 -7.22 -12.53 -7.89
N SER A 126 -7.03 -13.64 -8.61
CA SER A 126 -8.04 -14.28 -9.46
C SER A 126 -7.90 -15.81 -9.45
N MET A 127 -7.20 -16.39 -10.42
CA MET A 127 -7.01 -17.83 -10.55
C MET A 127 -6.21 -18.43 -9.39
N ASP A 128 -5.29 -17.66 -8.79
CA ASP A 128 -4.59 -18.07 -7.56
C ASP A 128 -5.57 -18.32 -6.41
N ARG A 129 -6.54 -17.43 -6.23
CA ARG A 129 -7.57 -17.54 -5.20
C ARG A 129 -8.45 -18.76 -5.44
N ARG A 130 -8.93 -18.95 -6.68
CA ARG A 130 -9.70 -20.14 -7.07
C ARG A 130 -8.94 -21.43 -6.73
N PHE A 131 -7.65 -21.50 -7.08
CA PHE A 131 -6.78 -22.65 -6.82
C PHE A 131 -6.65 -22.94 -5.31
N PHE A 132 -6.25 -21.96 -4.50
CA PHE A 132 -6.00 -22.17 -3.07
C PHE A 132 -7.29 -22.33 -2.25
N TYR A 133 -8.38 -21.65 -2.61
CA TYR A 133 -9.69 -21.83 -1.96
C TYR A 133 -10.20 -23.25 -2.16
N HIS A 134 -10.15 -23.77 -3.40
CA HIS A 134 -10.55 -25.14 -3.68
C HIS A 134 -9.66 -26.18 -2.96
N MET A 135 -8.35 -25.92 -2.86
CA MET A 135 -7.43 -26.74 -2.09
C MET A 135 -7.83 -26.80 -0.61
N GLY A 136 -8.35 -25.70 -0.03
CA GLY A 136 -8.52 -25.55 1.41
C GLY A 136 -7.21 -25.18 2.10
N ALA A 137 -6.32 -24.49 1.39
CA ALA A 137 -5.06 -24.00 1.93
C ALA A 137 -5.30 -22.94 3.02
N THR A 138 -4.33 -22.72 3.90
CA THR A 138 -4.40 -21.62 4.87
C THR A 138 -4.67 -20.31 4.14
N MET A 139 -5.55 -19.49 4.68
CA MET A 139 -5.79 -18.15 4.18
C MET A 139 -4.89 -17.13 4.89
N LEU A 140 -4.49 -16.12 4.14
CA LEU A 140 -3.65 -15.04 4.64
C LEU A 140 -4.46 -13.75 4.70
N ASP A 141 -4.66 -13.22 5.90
CA ASP A 141 -5.10 -11.84 6.04
C ASP A 141 -3.92 -10.92 5.74
N ARG A 142 -3.96 -10.36 4.54
CA ARG A 142 -2.94 -9.49 3.98
C ARG A 142 -3.07 -8.06 4.52
N GLY A 143 -4.29 -7.62 4.79
CA GLY A 143 -4.62 -6.22 5.08
C GLY A 143 -3.71 -5.56 6.13
N PRO A 144 -3.43 -6.21 7.27
CA PRO A 144 -2.61 -5.69 8.36
C PRO A 144 -1.19 -5.22 8.00
N LEU A 145 -0.61 -5.71 6.90
CA LEU A 145 0.72 -5.24 6.46
C LEU A 145 0.70 -3.77 5.99
N CYS A 146 -0.45 -3.27 5.53
CA CYS A 146 -0.66 -1.89 5.12
C CYS A 146 -2.14 -1.49 5.17
N GLY A 147 -2.86 -1.70 4.07
CA GLY A 147 -4.06 -0.91 3.75
C GLY A 147 -5.30 -1.19 4.59
N ALA A 148 -5.28 -2.17 5.50
CA ALA A 148 -6.42 -2.45 6.38
C ALA A 148 -6.70 -1.30 7.34
N VAL A 149 -5.68 -0.72 7.99
CA VAL A 149 -5.89 0.29 9.03
C VAL A 149 -6.54 1.55 8.47
N ARG A 150 -6.02 2.12 7.37
CA ARG A 150 -6.67 3.23 6.67
C ARG A 150 -7.99 2.84 6.02
N GLY A 151 -8.11 1.60 5.55
CA GLY A 151 -9.36 1.04 5.02
C GLY A 151 -10.48 1.02 6.06
N GLY A 152 -10.25 0.36 7.18
CA GLY A 152 -11.17 0.24 8.30
C GLY A 152 -11.48 1.59 8.95
N ALA A 153 -10.48 2.46 9.12
CA ALA A 153 -10.72 3.82 9.59
C ALA A 153 -11.72 4.57 8.68
N TYR A 154 -11.55 4.51 7.36
CA TYR A 154 -12.48 5.12 6.41
C TYR A 154 -13.85 4.44 6.43
N ALA A 155 -13.89 3.10 6.34
CA ALA A 155 -15.13 2.32 6.30
C ALA A 155 -15.95 2.48 7.60
N SER A 156 -15.30 2.63 8.75
CA SER A 156 -15.98 2.88 10.03
C SER A 156 -16.70 4.24 10.08
N LEU A 157 -16.27 5.21 9.26
CA LEU A 157 -16.89 6.54 9.18
C LEU A 157 -17.92 6.63 8.06
N PHE A 158 -17.62 6.03 6.89
CA PHE A 158 -18.35 6.28 5.63
C PHE A 158 -18.90 5.01 4.98
N GLY A 159 -18.60 3.83 5.52
CA GLY A 159 -18.84 2.54 4.88
C GLY A 159 -18.03 2.35 3.60
N GLU A 160 -18.50 1.49 2.71
CA GLU A 160 -17.92 1.25 1.38
C GLU A 160 -18.28 2.32 0.33
N ALA A 161 -18.68 3.51 0.78
CA ALA A 161 -18.99 4.62 -0.13
C ALA A 161 -17.71 5.25 -0.71
N PRO A 162 -17.65 5.52 -2.02
CA PRO A 162 -16.48 6.17 -2.62
C PRO A 162 -16.27 7.57 -2.07
N GLY A 163 -15.03 7.87 -1.68
CA GLY A 163 -14.66 9.20 -1.20
C GLY A 163 -14.33 10.17 -2.33
N MET A 164 -13.86 11.36 -1.97
CA MET A 164 -13.68 12.45 -2.92
C MET A 164 -12.56 12.14 -3.95
N PRO A 165 -12.85 12.18 -5.26
CA PRO A 165 -11.82 12.14 -6.30
C PRO A 165 -10.78 13.25 -6.14
N PRO A 166 -9.49 12.97 -6.38
CA PRO A 166 -8.42 13.93 -6.15
C PRO A 166 -8.53 15.21 -6.99
N GLU A 167 -9.07 15.16 -8.21
CA GLU A 167 -9.24 16.33 -9.07
C GLU A 167 -10.17 17.40 -8.50
N GLN A 168 -11.13 17.00 -7.66
CA GLN A 168 -12.05 17.95 -7.05
C GLN A 168 -11.35 18.92 -6.09
N VAL A 169 -10.13 18.62 -5.64
CA VAL A 169 -9.32 19.52 -4.80
C VAL A 169 -9.15 20.92 -5.41
N LEU A 170 -9.28 21.05 -6.74
CA LEU A 170 -9.24 22.34 -7.44
C LEU A 170 -10.37 23.31 -7.03
N HIS A 171 -11.41 22.84 -6.33
CA HIS A 171 -12.48 23.69 -5.79
C HIS A 171 -12.30 24.03 -4.30
N SER A 172 -11.20 23.57 -3.66
CA SER A 172 -10.89 23.87 -2.27
C SER A 172 -10.22 25.24 -2.09
N ASP A 173 -10.50 25.93 -0.99
CA ASP A 173 -9.73 27.10 -0.54
C ASP A 173 -8.81 26.81 0.65
N LEU A 174 -8.96 25.65 1.29
CA LEU A 174 -8.02 25.07 2.24
C LEU A 174 -7.79 23.59 1.93
N VAL A 175 -6.54 23.15 1.87
CA VAL A 175 -6.19 21.74 1.73
C VAL A 175 -5.28 21.30 2.86
N LEU A 176 -5.68 20.27 3.59
CA LEU A 176 -4.86 19.61 4.60
C LEU A 176 -4.25 18.32 4.01
N VAL A 177 -2.93 18.25 3.95
CA VAL A 177 -2.19 17.03 3.57
C VAL A 177 -1.54 16.47 4.84
N TRP A 178 -2.00 15.31 5.29
CA TRP A 178 -1.62 14.76 6.60
C TRP A 178 -1.01 13.37 6.46
N GLY A 179 0.26 13.21 6.86
CA GLY A 179 0.97 11.93 6.80
C GLY A 179 1.04 11.34 5.39
N ASN A 180 1.09 12.22 4.38
CA ASN A 180 1.05 11.86 2.97
C ASN A 180 2.17 12.57 2.19
N ASN A 181 3.22 11.82 1.82
CA ASN A 181 4.28 12.35 0.98
C ASN A 181 3.88 12.36 -0.51
N VAL A 182 3.01 13.31 -0.87
CA VAL A 182 2.50 13.51 -2.24
C VAL A 182 3.57 13.79 -3.28
N THR A 183 4.82 14.06 -2.89
CA THR A 183 5.91 14.21 -3.87
C THR A 183 6.48 12.86 -4.33
N VAL A 184 6.39 11.82 -3.49
CA VAL A 184 7.03 10.52 -3.74
C VAL A 184 6.01 9.41 -3.99
N SER A 185 4.89 9.40 -3.24
CA SER A 185 3.94 8.28 -3.20
C SER A 185 2.51 8.62 -3.65
N ASN A 186 2.24 9.87 -4.05
CA ASN A 186 0.97 10.31 -4.63
C ASN A 186 1.24 11.52 -5.56
N LEU A 187 2.02 11.26 -6.61
CA LEU A 187 2.65 12.28 -7.45
C LEU A 187 1.64 13.21 -8.09
N HIS A 188 0.49 12.68 -8.52
CA HIS A 188 -0.49 13.41 -9.31
C HIS A 188 -1.33 14.40 -8.51
N LEU A 189 -1.40 14.22 -7.19
CA LEU A 189 -2.01 15.23 -6.32
C LEU A 189 -1.15 16.51 -6.24
N ALA A 190 0.18 16.41 -6.26
CA ALA A 190 1.06 17.57 -6.06
C ALA A 190 0.86 18.71 -7.10
N PRO A 191 0.75 18.44 -8.42
CA PRO A 191 0.40 19.47 -9.40
C PRO A 191 -0.96 20.14 -9.13
N LEU A 192 -1.95 19.40 -8.66
CA LEU A 192 -3.27 19.97 -8.32
C LEU A 192 -3.16 20.91 -7.13
N LEU A 193 -2.42 20.53 -6.09
CA LEU A 193 -2.17 21.40 -4.92
C LEU A 193 -1.47 22.71 -5.31
N LYS A 194 -0.51 22.66 -6.26
CA LYS A 194 0.12 23.87 -6.79
C LYS A 194 -0.88 24.77 -7.51
N LYS A 195 -1.82 24.20 -8.27
CA LYS A 195 -2.88 24.96 -8.94
C LYS A 195 -3.83 25.61 -7.93
N VAL A 196 -4.24 24.88 -6.89
CA VAL A 196 -5.07 25.43 -5.79
C VAL A 196 -4.39 26.66 -5.16
N ARG A 197 -3.10 26.55 -4.84
CA ARG A 197 -2.34 27.68 -4.28
C ARG A 197 -2.25 28.87 -5.24
N ALA A 198 -2.02 28.61 -6.53
CA ALA A 198 -1.99 29.65 -7.55
C ALA A 198 -3.35 30.37 -7.71
N GLN A 199 -4.45 29.71 -7.34
CA GLN A 199 -5.81 30.28 -7.31
C GLN A 199 -6.14 30.98 -5.98
N GLY A 200 -5.19 31.07 -5.06
CA GLY A 200 -5.35 31.75 -3.76
C GLY A 200 -5.79 30.83 -2.61
N GLY A 201 -5.92 29.52 -2.84
CA GLY A 201 -6.15 28.55 -1.78
C GLY A 201 -4.92 28.34 -0.90
N ARG A 202 -5.12 27.84 0.32
CA ARG A 202 -4.05 27.56 1.28
C ARG A 202 -3.76 26.07 1.37
N LEU A 203 -2.48 25.72 1.53
CA LEU A 203 -2.01 24.36 1.75
C LEU A 203 -1.35 24.24 3.13
N VAL A 204 -1.86 23.32 3.93
CA VAL A 204 -1.24 22.89 5.19
C VAL A 204 -0.69 21.49 5.01
N VAL A 205 0.57 21.29 5.39
CA VAL A 205 1.20 19.96 5.42
C VAL A 205 1.47 19.59 6.86
N ILE A 206 0.94 18.45 7.30
CA ILE A 206 1.13 17.89 8.64
C ILE A 206 1.96 16.62 8.49
N ASP A 207 3.26 16.72 8.76
CA ASP A 207 4.23 15.65 8.56
C ASP A 207 5.44 15.86 9.50
N PRO A 208 5.96 14.82 10.18
CA PRO A 208 7.17 14.93 11.01
C PRO A 208 8.41 15.42 10.27
N LYS A 209 8.43 15.27 8.94
CA LYS A 209 9.49 15.73 8.06
C LYS A 209 9.00 16.88 7.19
N ARG A 210 9.85 17.89 6.99
CA ARG A 210 9.67 18.89 5.94
C ARG A 210 9.92 18.25 4.57
N ILE A 211 8.90 17.55 4.08
CA ILE A 211 8.89 16.92 2.75
C ILE A 211 8.87 17.99 1.64
N LYS A 212 9.15 17.59 0.40
CA LYS A 212 9.33 18.53 -0.72
C LYS A 212 8.14 19.46 -0.98
N ILE A 213 6.91 18.98 -0.81
CA ILE A 213 5.73 19.84 -0.93
C ILE A 213 5.58 20.81 0.26
N ALA A 214 6.10 20.46 1.43
CA ALA A 214 6.06 21.31 2.63
C ALA A 214 7.00 22.54 2.49
N GLU A 215 8.03 22.46 1.64
CA GLU A 215 8.86 23.63 1.29
C GLU A 215 8.05 24.72 0.54
N GLN A 216 6.88 24.36 0.01
CA GLN A 216 6.00 25.22 -0.78
C GLN A 216 4.64 25.42 -0.12
N CYS A 217 4.38 24.89 1.07
CA CYS A 217 3.08 25.04 1.72
C CYS A 217 2.98 26.39 2.46
N ASP A 218 1.76 26.74 2.84
CA ASP A 218 1.49 27.97 3.59
C ASP A 218 1.70 27.75 5.10
N MET A 219 1.57 26.51 5.57
CA MET A 219 1.95 26.09 6.92
C MET A 219 2.45 24.64 6.94
N HIS A 220 3.63 24.41 7.54
CA HIS A 220 4.13 23.08 7.88
C HIS A 220 3.98 22.84 9.39
N VAL A 221 3.19 21.83 9.75
CA VAL A 221 3.00 21.38 11.12
C VAL A 221 3.87 20.15 11.33
N GLN A 222 5.03 20.36 11.95
CA GLN A 222 6.02 19.30 12.17
C GLN A 222 5.70 18.45 13.41
N ILE A 223 4.61 17.69 13.30
CA ILE A 223 4.06 16.88 14.39
C ILE A 223 5.05 15.80 14.87
N LYS A 224 5.03 15.50 16.17
CA LYS A 224 5.73 14.35 16.73
C LYS A 224 5.07 13.04 16.22
N PRO A 225 5.85 12.04 15.78
CA PRO A 225 5.27 10.79 15.28
C PRO A 225 4.37 10.11 16.33
N GLY A 226 3.22 9.58 15.87
CA GLY A 226 2.28 8.82 16.70
C GLY A 226 1.28 9.66 17.49
N THR A 227 1.31 11.00 17.39
CA THR A 227 0.42 11.87 18.18
C THR A 227 -0.72 12.50 17.38
N ASP A 228 -1.04 11.94 16.21
CA ASP A 228 -2.03 12.48 15.28
C ASP A 228 -3.45 12.58 15.90
N VAL A 229 -3.82 11.61 16.76
CA VAL A 229 -5.08 11.64 17.51
C VAL A 229 -5.20 12.91 18.36
N VAL A 230 -4.11 13.26 19.07
CA VAL A 230 -4.09 14.41 19.98
C VAL A 230 -4.29 15.71 19.22
N LEU A 231 -3.65 15.86 18.05
CA LEU A 231 -3.84 17.03 17.21
C LEU A 231 -5.27 17.10 16.66
N ALA A 232 -5.79 16.01 16.08
CA ALA A 232 -7.12 16.01 15.45
C ALA A 232 -8.25 16.22 16.46
N MET A 233 -8.21 15.50 17.59
CA MET A 233 -9.21 15.64 18.66
C MET A 233 -9.10 17.00 19.36
N GLY A 234 -7.87 17.50 19.57
CA GLY A 234 -7.65 18.85 20.08
C GLY A 234 -8.23 19.92 19.14
N LEU A 235 -8.05 19.79 17.83
CA LEU A 235 -8.67 20.68 16.83
C LEU A 235 -10.20 20.62 16.91
N ALA A 236 -10.80 19.43 17.02
CA ALA A 236 -12.25 19.30 17.17
C ALA A 236 -12.77 20.04 18.41
N ALA A 237 -12.12 19.86 19.56
CA ALA A 237 -12.48 20.55 20.80
C ALA A 237 -12.30 22.08 20.72
N GLU A 238 -11.22 22.54 20.10
CA GLU A 238 -10.96 23.98 19.93
C GLU A 238 -11.94 24.63 18.93
N LEU A 239 -12.31 23.93 17.85
CA LEU A 239 -13.34 24.39 16.91
C LEU A 239 -14.71 24.45 17.56
N GLU A 240 -15.05 23.50 18.44
CA GLU A 240 -16.28 23.58 19.25
C GLU A 240 -16.28 24.80 20.16
N ARG A 241 -15.18 25.07 20.86
CA ARG A 241 -15.05 26.22 21.77
C ARG A 241 -15.21 27.57 21.04
N ARG A 242 -14.92 27.59 19.73
CA ARG A 242 -15.04 28.76 18.85
C ARG A 242 -16.40 28.87 18.16
N ASP A 243 -17.32 27.95 18.42
CA ASP A 243 -18.60 27.85 17.72
C ASP A 243 -18.43 27.69 16.20
N ALA A 244 -17.39 26.96 15.78
CA ALA A 244 -17.02 26.75 14.38
C ALA A 244 -17.49 25.39 13.81
N LEU A 245 -18.35 24.66 14.55
CA LEU A 245 -18.93 23.41 14.06
C LEU A 245 -20.22 23.68 13.27
N ASP A 246 -20.46 22.93 12.21
CA ASP A 246 -21.68 23.04 11.41
C ASP A 246 -22.81 22.21 12.05
N ARG A 247 -23.59 22.85 12.93
CA ARG A 247 -24.66 22.18 13.70
C ARG A 247 -25.76 21.60 12.81
N ASP A 248 -26.10 22.26 11.71
CA ASP A 248 -27.15 21.82 10.78
C ASP A 248 -26.67 20.58 10.01
N PHE A 249 -25.43 20.59 9.52
CA PHE A 249 -24.85 19.42 8.86
C PHE A 249 -24.76 18.24 9.84
N ILE A 250 -24.27 18.46 11.06
CA ILE A 250 -24.16 17.42 12.09
C ILE A 250 -25.53 16.79 12.36
N ALA A 251 -26.58 17.58 12.55
CA ALA A 251 -27.92 17.06 12.81
C ALA A 251 -28.46 16.20 11.65
N GLY A 252 -28.16 16.58 10.40
CA GLY A 252 -28.61 15.87 9.21
C GLY A 252 -27.81 14.60 8.88
N TRP A 253 -26.49 14.63 9.04
CA TRP A 253 -25.58 13.68 8.39
C TRP A 253 -24.60 12.96 9.33
N VAL A 254 -24.60 13.27 10.62
CA VAL A 254 -23.64 12.69 11.56
C VAL A 254 -24.36 11.87 12.64
N GLU A 255 -23.77 10.73 12.99
CA GLU A 255 -24.15 9.89 14.13
C GLU A 255 -22.97 9.79 15.12
N GLY A 256 -23.26 9.68 16.41
CA GLY A 256 -22.20 9.55 17.43
C GLY A 256 -21.45 10.85 17.78
N PHE A 257 -22.04 12.02 17.53
CA PHE A 257 -21.44 13.32 17.82
C PHE A 257 -21.09 13.51 19.30
N ASP A 258 -22.04 13.27 20.21
CA ASP A 258 -21.85 13.48 21.65
C ASP A 258 -20.73 12.63 22.27
N PRO A 259 -20.65 11.30 22.06
CA PRO A 259 -19.54 10.52 22.58
C PRO A 259 -18.20 10.93 21.96
N TYR A 260 -18.18 11.28 20.67
CA TYR A 260 -16.96 11.77 20.01
C TYR A 260 -16.45 13.06 20.65
N MET A 261 -17.33 14.06 20.83
CA MET A 261 -16.93 15.34 21.42
C MET A 261 -16.60 15.22 22.91
N THR A 262 -17.24 14.30 23.63
CA THR A 262 -16.85 13.97 25.01
C THR A 262 -15.39 13.52 25.07
N GLN A 263 -14.98 12.61 24.18
CA GLN A 263 -13.60 12.17 24.07
C GLN A 263 -12.66 13.28 23.58
N ALA A 264 -13.10 14.13 22.65
CA ALA A 264 -12.28 15.21 22.10
C ALA A 264 -11.91 16.27 23.15
N ARG A 265 -12.84 16.60 24.05
CA ARG A 265 -12.65 17.61 25.11
C ARG A 265 -11.58 17.23 26.15
N GLU A 266 -11.13 15.96 26.18
CA GLU A 266 -10.01 15.53 27.02
C GLU A 266 -8.66 16.07 26.51
N TYR A 267 -8.57 16.44 25.22
CA TYR A 267 -7.34 16.93 24.61
C TYR A 267 -7.32 18.46 24.60
N THR A 268 -6.43 19.04 25.41
CA THR A 268 -6.28 20.49 25.57
C THR A 268 -5.17 21.06 24.67
N VAL A 269 -5.11 22.38 24.55
CA VAL A 269 -3.97 23.07 23.90
C VAL A 269 -2.63 22.68 24.55
N ALA A 270 -2.60 22.54 25.88
CA ALA A 270 -1.40 22.09 26.59
C ALA A 270 -1.02 20.63 26.25
N SER A 271 -2.02 19.76 26.02
CA SER A 271 -1.79 18.39 25.53
C SER A 271 -1.19 18.41 24.13
N VAL A 272 -1.65 19.30 23.24
CA VAL A 272 -1.08 19.47 21.89
C VAL A 272 0.37 19.96 21.97
N GLU A 273 0.66 20.97 22.79
CA GLU A 273 2.03 21.49 22.96
C GLU A 273 2.99 20.41 23.49
N SER A 274 2.60 19.72 24.56
CA SER A 274 3.46 18.75 25.23
C SER A 274 3.63 17.43 24.46
N LEU A 275 2.55 16.90 23.87
CA LEU A 275 2.58 15.60 23.20
C LEU A 275 2.96 15.75 21.72
N CYS A 276 2.30 16.65 20.99
CA CYS A 276 2.53 16.81 19.55
C CYS A 276 3.77 17.65 19.24
N GLY A 277 4.22 18.46 20.20
CA GLY A 277 5.34 19.37 20.00
C GLY A 277 5.02 20.48 19.00
N ILE A 278 3.78 20.98 19.03
CA ILE A 278 3.23 22.05 18.19
C ILE A 278 2.90 23.23 19.10
N SER A 279 3.38 24.44 18.81
CA SER A 279 3.11 25.60 19.67
C SER A 279 1.64 25.98 19.67
N SER A 280 1.13 26.53 20.79
CA SER A 280 -0.23 27.05 20.90
C SER A 280 -0.54 28.07 19.80
N ALA A 281 0.43 28.93 19.45
CA ALA A 281 0.28 29.89 18.36
C ALA A 281 0.04 29.21 16.99
N GLN A 282 0.84 28.19 16.65
CA GLN A 282 0.64 27.44 15.40
C GLN A 282 -0.68 26.67 15.41
N PHE A 283 -1.03 26.04 16.54
CA PHE A 283 -2.28 25.30 16.72
C PHE A 283 -3.50 26.21 16.53
N HIS A 284 -3.53 27.38 17.17
CA HIS A 284 -4.62 28.34 17.02
C HIS A 284 -4.69 28.91 15.60
N GLN A 285 -3.54 29.16 14.95
CA GLN A 285 -3.53 29.61 13.56
C GLN A 285 -4.12 28.57 12.61
N LEU A 286 -3.85 27.28 12.84
CA LEU A 286 -4.45 26.18 12.09
C LEU A 286 -5.97 26.13 12.31
N ALA A 287 -6.42 26.23 13.57
CA ALA A 287 -7.84 26.27 13.91
C ALA A 287 -8.53 27.49 13.27
N ASP A 288 -7.88 28.67 13.20
CA ASP A 288 -8.41 29.84 12.51
C ASP A 288 -8.63 29.57 11.02
N TRP A 289 -7.67 28.90 10.37
CA TRP A 289 -7.78 28.60 8.94
C TRP A 289 -8.88 27.58 8.65
N ILE A 290 -9.02 26.56 9.49
CA ILE A 290 -10.10 25.58 9.37
C ILE A 290 -11.45 26.26 9.57
N ALA A 291 -11.61 27.08 10.62
CA ALA A 291 -12.87 27.80 10.89
C ALA A 291 -13.23 28.80 9.78
N ALA A 292 -12.25 29.40 9.11
CA ALA A 292 -12.47 30.37 8.03
C ALA A 292 -12.64 29.72 6.63
N ALA A 293 -12.37 28.43 6.48
CA ALA A 293 -12.43 27.76 5.19
C ALA A 293 -13.88 27.68 4.67
N ARG A 294 -14.09 27.92 3.38
CA ARG A 294 -15.40 27.70 2.75
C ARG A 294 -15.51 26.29 2.18
N ASN A 295 -14.41 25.80 1.61
CA ASN A 295 -14.24 24.46 1.08
C ASN A 295 -12.91 23.88 1.53
N MET A 296 -12.93 23.06 2.59
CA MET A 296 -11.76 22.32 3.05
C MET A 296 -11.76 20.90 2.50
N SER A 297 -10.62 20.48 1.94
CA SER A 297 -10.35 19.08 1.65
C SER A 297 -9.20 18.53 2.48
N CYS A 298 -9.28 17.24 2.81
CA CYS A 298 -8.28 16.53 3.60
C CYS A 298 -7.76 15.32 2.83
N SER A 299 -6.45 15.22 2.68
CA SER A 299 -5.76 14.03 2.14
C SER A 299 -4.91 13.40 3.24
N SER A 300 -5.47 12.38 3.89
CA SER A 300 -4.76 11.58 4.90
C SER A 300 -4.10 10.36 4.24
N GLY A 301 -2.78 10.27 4.38
CA GLY A 301 -1.96 9.22 3.79
C GLY A 301 -1.70 8.05 4.73
N ASN A 302 -0.97 7.07 4.23
CA ASN A 302 -0.62 5.86 4.99
C ASN A 302 0.38 6.13 6.11
N GLY A 303 0.99 7.33 6.22
CA GLY A 303 1.97 7.61 7.27
C GLY A 303 1.40 7.53 8.69
N ILE A 304 0.13 7.94 8.86
CA ILE A 304 -0.59 7.90 10.14
C ILE A 304 -0.89 6.44 10.54
N GLU A 305 -1.28 5.60 9.56
CA GLU A 305 -1.68 4.20 9.78
C GLU A 305 -0.57 3.34 10.39
N ARG A 306 0.68 3.79 10.36
CA ARG A 306 1.87 3.03 10.77
C ARG A 306 2.26 3.22 12.23
N GLY A 307 1.46 3.93 13.03
CA GLY A 307 1.67 4.09 14.48
C GLY A 307 0.61 3.34 15.30
N ARG A 308 0.86 3.15 16.61
CA ARG A 308 -0.06 2.40 17.50
C ARG A 308 -1.48 2.95 17.45
N SER A 309 -1.66 4.27 17.50
CA SER A 309 -2.98 4.92 17.40
C SER A 309 -3.32 5.37 15.99
N GLY A 310 -2.78 4.70 14.97
CA GLY A 310 -2.91 5.11 13.58
C GLY A 310 -4.35 5.09 13.06
N GLY A 311 -5.13 4.08 13.44
CA GLY A 311 -6.55 4.00 13.08
C GLY A 311 -7.37 5.11 13.69
N SER A 312 -7.24 5.31 15.01
CA SER A 312 -7.83 6.45 15.71
C SER A 312 -7.39 7.79 15.12
N GLY A 313 -6.12 7.96 14.76
CA GLY A 313 -5.59 9.19 14.20
C GLY A 313 -6.23 9.53 12.85
N LEU A 314 -6.36 8.52 11.99
CA LEU A 314 -7.05 8.63 10.71
C LEU A 314 -8.54 8.96 10.89
N ARG A 315 -9.24 8.25 11.79
CA ARG A 315 -10.66 8.52 12.08
C ARG A 315 -10.86 9.95 12.59
N ALA A 316 -10.04 10.39 13.54
CA ALA A 316 -10.11 11.74 14.10
C ALA A 316 -9.83 12.81 13.04
N ALA A 317 -8.81 12.62 12.19
CA ALA A 317 -8.51 13.56 11.11
C ALA A 317 -9.60 13.63 10.04
N MET A 318 -10.17 12.48 9.67
CA MET A 318 -11.26 12.39 8.67
C MET A 318 -12.61 12.87 9.21
N ALA A 319 -12.79 12.96 10.53
CA ALA A 319 -13.98 13.54 11.15
C ALA A 319 -14.05 15.07 11.03
N LEU A 320 -12.90 15.76 10.91
CA LEU A 320 -12.86 17.23 10.87
C LEU A 320 -13.75 17.84 9.78
N PRO A 321 -13.73 17.38 8.51
CA PRO A 321 -14.67 17.87 7.49
C PRO A 321 -16.14 17.59 7.78
N ALA A 322 -16.48 16.53 8.51
CA ALA A 322 -17.86 16.24 8.91
C ALA A 322 -18.33 17.19 10.02
N LEU A 323 -17.48 17.44 11.01
CA LEU A 323 -17.77 18.38 12.11
C LEU A 323 -17.92 19.84 11.65
N THR A 324 -17.27 20.20 10.55
CA THR A 324 -17.26 21.56 9.98
C THR A 324 -18.13 21.70 8.73
N GLY A 325 -18.93 20.68 8.40
CA GLY A 325 -19.94 20.76 7.33
C GLY A 325 -19.38 20.88 5.91
N HIS A 326 -18.17 20.37 5.67
CA HIS A 326 -17.52 20.43 4.36
C HIS A 326 -17.94 19.30 3.42
N HIS A 327 -18.49 18.19 3.93
CA HIS A 327 -19.16 17.22 3.07
C HIS A 327 -20.42 17.84 2.44
N GLY A 328 -20.91 17.25 1.34
CA GLY A 328 -22.03 17.79 0.55
C GLY A 328 -21.64 18.87 -0.47
N ARG A 329 -20.36 19.25 -0.55
CA ARG A 329 -19.85 20.30 -1.45
C ARG A 329 -18.77 19.72 -2.37
N ILE A 330 -18.73 20.18 -3.62
CA ILE A 330 -17.67 19.76 -4.56
C ILE A 330 -16.32 20.30 -4.10
N GLY A 331 -15.30 19.44 -4.09
CA GLY A 331 -13.95 19.78 -3.63
C GLY A 331 -13.80 20.02 -2.14
N ALA A 332 -14.69 19.46 -1.33
CA ALA A 332 -14.59 19.49 0.11
C ALA A 332 -14.90 18.10 0.71
N GLY A 333 -14.25 17.77 1.83
CA GLY A 333 -14.30 16.43 2.43
C GLY A 333 -12.98 15.66 2.34
N VAL A 334 -13.05 14.34 2.28
CA VAL A 334 -11.89 13.44 2.41
C VAL A 334 -11.49 12.84 1.05
N ILE A 335 -10.24 13.07 0.65
CA ILE A 335 -9.59 12.41 -0.50
C ILE A 335 -9.10 11.03 -0.05
N ALA A 336 -9.97 10.04 -0.15
CA ALA A 336 -9.65 8.65 0.14
C ALA A 336 -10.61 7.72 -0.60
N LYS A 337 -10.13 6.53 -0.99
CA LYS A 337 -10.98 5.41 -1.44
C LYS A 337 -11.97 5.76 -2.57
N SER A 338 -11.67 6.74 -3.41
CA SER A 338 -12.48 7.05 -4.60
C SER A 338 -12.54 5.87 -5.58
N GLY A 339 -11.58 4.96 -5.51
CA GLY A 339 -11.54 3.70 -6.26
C GLY A 339 -12.70 2.74 -5.95
N LEU A 340 -13.41 2.93 -4.83
CA LEU A 340 -14.64 2.17 -4.53
C LEU A 340 -15.77 2.48 -5.54
N ALA A 341 -15.62 3.50 -6.39
CA ALA A 341 -16.55 3.77 -7.47
C ALA A 341 -16.46 2.75 -8.61
N ALA A 342 -15.34 2.01 -8.74
CA ALA A 342 -15.26 0.91 -9.67
C ALA A 342 -16.09 -0.28 -9.15
N PRO A 343 -17.03 -0.84 -9.94
CA PRO A 343 -17.97 -1.85 -9.47
C PRO A 343 -17.31 -3.24 -9.51
N LYS A 344 -16.29 -3.43 -8.67
CA LYS A 344 -15.50 -4.67 -8.63
C LYS A 344 -16.32 -5.83 -8.09
N ARG A 345 -16.24 -6.98 -8.76
CA ARG A 345 -16.92 -8.23 -8.38
C ARG A 345 -15.89 -9.28 -7.95
N ARG A 346 -15.25 -9.01 -6.81
CA ARG A 346 -14.21 -9.91 -6.23
C ARG A 346 -14.79 -11.27 -5.88
N ASP A 347 -16.04 -11.30 -5.45
CA ASP A 347 -16.84 -12.50 -5.19
C ASP A 347 -16.82 -13.46 -6.39
N ARG A 348 -17.08 -12.93 -7.60
CA ARG A 348 -17.08 -13.67 -8.86
C ARG A 348 -15.66 -13.97 -9.35
N LEU A 349 -14.78 -12.97 -9.34
CA LEU A 349 -13.41 -13.10 -9.84
C LEU A 349 -12.60 -14.16 -9.09
N GLN A 350 -12.64 -14.12 -7.75
CA GLN A 350 -11.84 -14.98 -6.88
C GLN A 350 -12.47 -16.35 -6.63
N GLY A 351 -13.77 -16.50 -6.96
CA GLY A 351 -14.51 -17.72 -6.74
C GLY A 351 -14.73 -18.00 -5.26
N GLU A 352 -15.29 -17.03 -4.51
CA GLU A 352 -15.53 -17.16 -3.07
C GLU A 352 -16.33 -18.40 -2.69
N GLN A 353 -17.18 -18.91 -3.58
CA GLN A 353 -17.91 -20.17 -3.41
C GLN A 353 -17.01 -21.41 -3.24
N LEU A 354 -15.74 -21.32 -3.57
CA LEU A 354 -14.76 -22.40 -3.41
C LEU A 354 -14.15 -22.43 -2.00
N MET A 355 -14.33 -21.38 -1.21
CA MET A 355 -13.78 -21.29 0.14
C MET A 355 -14.40 -22.37 1.03
N LYS A 356 -13.56 -23.16 1.68
CA LYS A 356 -14.02 -24.18 2.63
C LYS A 356 -14.36 -23.51 3.97
N PRO A 357 -15.58 -23.70 4.51
CA PRO A 357 -15.93 -23.16 5.82
C PRO A 357 -14.96 -23.64 6.91
N GLY A 358 -14.57 -22.74 7.81
CA GLY A 358 -13.64 -23.04 8.91
C GLY A 358 -12.16 -23.04 8.52
N THR A 359 -11.81 -22.74 7.26
CA THR A 359 -10.40 -22.61 6.85
C THR A 359 -9.71 -21.54 7.69
N ARG A 360 -8.57 -21.90 8.27
CA ARG A 360 -7.73 -21.02 9.08
C ARG A 360 -7.30 -19.77 8.32
N VAL A 361 -7.36 -18.63 9.00
CA VAL A 361 -6.82 -17.34 8.54
C VAL A 361 -5.68 -16.93 9.46
N ILE A 362 -4.55 -16.53 8.88
CA ILE A 362 -3.38 -16.03 9.61
C ILE A 362 -3.14 -14.57 9.24
N ASN A 363 -2.86 -13.73 10.23
CA ASN A 363 -2.42 -12.36 9.99
C ASN A 363 -0.99 -12.39 9.40
N ILE A 364 -0.82 -11.75 8.25
CA ILE A 364 0.44 -11.75 7.49
C ILE A 364 1.64 -11.25 8.29
N VAL A 365 1.44 -10.38 9.27
CA VAL A 365 2.53 -9.82 10.06
C VAL A 365 3.05 -10.81 11.11
N ASP A 366 2.26 -11.83 11.48
CA ASP A 366 2.67 -12.86 12.44
C ASP A 366 3.48 -13.99 11.80
N LEU A 367 3.65 -13.97 10.47
CA LEU A 367 4.26 -15.10 9.74
C LEU A 367 5.68 -15.45 10.20
N GLY A 368 6.47 -14.49 10.70
CA GLY A 368 7.77 -14.81 11.29
C GLY A 368 7.65 -15.81 12.46
N ASN A 369 6.66 -15.64 13.33
CA ASN A 369 6.42 -16.50 14.48
C ASN A 369 5.60 -17.75 14.10
N VAL A 370 4.52 -17.58 13.34
CA VAL A 370 3.61 -18.67 12.96
C VAL A 370 4.33 -19.75 12.14
N LEU A 371 5.22 -19.35 11.22
CA LEU A 371 6.07 -20.28 10.48
C LEU A 371 7.14 -20.96 11.35
N GLN A 372 7.18 -20.76 12.67
CA GLN A 372 8.07 -21.45 13.61
C GLN A 372 7.30 -22.04 14.80
N ASP A 373 5.98 -21.92 14.82
CA ASP A 373 5.15 -22.35 15.94
C ASP A 373 4.83 -23.86 15.85
N GLU A 374 5.47 -24.63 16.73
CA GLU A 374 5.28 -26.08 16.86
C GLU A 374 3.97 -26.46 17.58
N THR A 375 3.23 -25.47 18.11
CA THR A 375 1.97 -25.69 18.84
C THR A 375 0.73 -25.59 17.95
N LEU A 376 0.89 -25.21 16.68
CA LEU A 376 -0.21 -25.17 15.72
C LEU A 376 -0.79 -26.57 15.48
N ASP A 377 -2.11 -26.69 15.52
CA ASP A 377 -2.82 -27.95 15.20
C ASP A 377 -2.39 -28.52 13.84
N VAL A 378 -2.22 -27.63 12.84
CA VAL A 378 -1.68 -27.95 11.52
C VAL A 378 -0.48 -27.04 11.23
N PRO A 379 0.76 -27.54 11.21
CA PRO A 379 1.93 -26.71 10.91
C PRO A 379 1.95 -26.29 9.44
N ILE A 380 2.51 -25.11 9.15
CA ILE A 380 2.80 -24.71 7.77
C ILE A 380 4.13 -25.36 7.35
N THR A 381 4.07 -26.27 6.37
CA THR A 381 5.23 -27.00 5.84
C THR A 381 5.40 -26.83 4.34
N ALA A 382 4.49 -26.12 3.68
CA ALA A 382 4.67 -25.65 2.31
C ALA A 382 4.13 -24.23 2.14
N ALA A 383 4.85 -23.39 1.38
CA ALA A 383 4.36 -22.08 1.00
C ALA A 383 4.75 -21.73 -0.45
N MET A 384 3.95 -20.86 -1.07
CA MET A 384 4.29 -20.24 -2.35
C MET A 384 4.31 -18.73 -2.22
N ILE A 385 5.47 -18.13 -2.50
CA ILE A 385 5.68 -16.69 -2.46
C ILE A 385 5.43 -16.14 -3.86
N TYR A 386 4.46 -15.24 -4.00
CA TYR A 386 4.14 -14.61 -5.28
C TYR A 386 3.54 -13.23 -5.08
N ASN A 387 3.70 -12.33 -6.05
CA ASN A 387 3.28 -10.92 -5.93
C ASN A 387 3.81 -10.24 -4.66
N HIS A 388 4.95 -10.69 -4.16
CA HIS A 388 5.48 -10.27 -2.86
C HIS A 388 6.98 -10.54 -2.75
N ASN A 389 7.69 -9.65 -2.06
CA ASN A 389 9.06 -9.88 -1.62
C ASN A 389 9.10 -9.74 -0.09
N PRO A 390 8.60 -10.75 0.65
CA PRO A 390 8.40 -10.63 2.08
C PRO A 390 9.69 -10.32 2.85
N VAL A 391 10.82 -10.86 2.40
CA VAL A 391 12.14 -10.59 2.97
C VAL A 391 12.50 -9.10 2.96
N ALA A 392 12.05 -8.32 1.96
CA ALA A 392 12.36 -6.89 1.87
C ALA A 392 11.24 -5.97 2.41
N THR A 393 10.09 -6.51 2.82
CA THR A 393 8.91 -5.69 3.15
C THR A 393 8.32 -5.91 4.53
N HIS A 394 8.50 -7.09 5.14
CA HIS A 394 7.92 -7.37 6.46
C HIS A 394 8.72 -6.76 7.60
N PRO A 395 8.08 -6.40 8.73
CA PRO A 395 8.77 -6.12 9.99
C PRO A 395 9.39 -7.41 10.56
N ASP A 396 10.20 -7.29 11.61
CA ASP A 396 10.91 -8.41 12.24
C ASP A 396 11.61 -9.32 11.21
N GLN A 397 12.28 -8.65 10.25
CA GLN A 397 12.86 -9.29 9.06
C GLN A 397 13.78 -10.47 9.41
N ALA A 398 14.59 -10.34 10.46
CA ALA A 398 15.55 -11.39 10.85
C ALA A 398 14.82 -12.68 11.27
N ASN A 399 13.74 -12.55 12.05
CA ASN A 399 12.90 -13.67 12.45
C ASN A 399 12.19 -14.30 11.26
N LEU A 400 11.63 -13.49 10.35
CA LEU A 400 11.00 -14.01 9.14
C LEU A 400 12.00 -14.76 8.24
N ILE A 401 13.21 -14.23 8.03
CA ILE A 401 14.26 -14.93 7.29
C ILE A 401 14.57 -16.26 7.96
N LYS A 402 14.74 -16.29 9.30
CA LYS A 402 14.97 -17.54 10.04
C LYS A 402 13.85 -18.55 9.80
N ALA A 403 12.59 -18.12 9.82
CA ALA A 403 11.45 -18.98 9.56
C ALA A 403 11.47 -19.55 8.12
N LEU A 404 11.76 -18.73 7.12
CA LEU A 404 11.87 -19.15 5.71
C LEU A 404 13.08 -20.06 5.46
N MET A 405 14.09 -20.04 6.33
CA MET A 405 15.27 -20.90 6.24
C MET A 405 15.08 -22.31 6.83
N ARG A 406 13.91 -22.63 7.40
CA ARG A 406 13.57 -23.97 7.89
C ARG A 406 13.72 -25.05 6.81
N GLU A 407 14.52 -26.08 7.06
CA GLU A 407 14.78 -27.18 6.11
C GLU A 407 13.53 -28.03 5.82
N ASP A 408 12.57 -28.09 6.74
CA ASP A 408 11.33 -28.86 6.59
C ASP A 408 10.20 -28.08 5.86
N LEU A 409 10.41 -26.78 5.59
CA LEU A 409 9.48 -25.94 4.85
C LEU A 409 9.78 -26.01 3.34
N PHE A 410 8.84 -26.47 2.53
CA PHE A 410 8.91 -26.35 1.07
C PHE A 410 8.49 -24.95 0.61
N LEU A 411 9.27 -24.32 -0.26
CA LEU A 411 9.06 -22.97 -0.79
C LEU A 411 9.05 -22.97 -2.33
N ALA A 412 7.89 -22.69 -2.91
CA ALA A 412 7.79 -22.28 -4.30
C ALA A 412 7.82 -20.75 -4.43
N GLY A 413 8.37 -20.22 -5.51
CA GLY A 413 8.40 -18.79 -5.81
C GLY A 413 7.83 -18.47 -7.18
N CYS A 414 7.14 -17.35 -7.32
CA CYS A 414 6.72 -16.81 -8.61
C CYS A 414 6.94 -15.29 -8.65
N ASP A 415 7.86 -14.83 -9.48
CA ASP A 415 8.18 -13.41 -9.60
C ASP A 415 8.75 -13.08 -10.99
N VAL A 416 8.76 -11.79 -11.33
CA VAL A 416 9.39 -11.27 -12.55
C VAL A 416 10.91 -11.22 -12.37
N ALA A 417 11.40 -10.97 -11.14
CA ALA A 417 12.82 -10.78 -10.88
C ALA A 417 13.36 -11.68 -9.76
N MET A 418 14.64 -12.06 -9.87
CA MET A 418 15.38 -12.73 -8.82
C MET A 418 15.61 -11.77 -7.64
N ASN A 419 14.67 -11.77 -6.70
CA ASN A 419 14.68 -10.94 -5.50
C ASN A 419 15.10 -11.74 -4.25
N ASP A 420 15.23 -11.05 -3.11
CA ASP A 420 15.70 -11.65 -1.84
C ASP A 420 14.85 -12.85 -1.37
N SER A 421 13.56 -12.86 -1.70
CA SER A 421 12.65 -13.95 -1.33
C SER A 421 12.76 -15.13 -2.30
N MET A 422 12.89 -14.86 -3.60
CA MET A 422 13.11 -15.90 -4.63
C MET A 422 14.41 -16.68 -4.37
N ALA A 423 15.44 -16.00 -3.87
CA ALA A 423 16.71 -16.64 -3.48
C ALA A 423 16.57 -17.72 -2.38
N LEU A 424 15.44 -17.76 -1.66
CA LEU A 424 15.15 -18.76 -0.63
C LEU A 424 14.31 -19.94 -1.15
N CYS A 425 13.71 -19.85 -2.34
CA CYS A 425 12.80 -20.87 -2.85
C CYS A 425 13.52 -22.17 -3.28
N ASP A 426 12.81 -23.29 -3.21
CA ASP A 426 13.20 -24.59 -3.74
C ASP A 426 13.03 -24.66 -5.27
N VAL A 427 11.95 -24.05 -5.75
CA VAL A 427 11.61 -23.92 -7.18
C VAL A 427 11.07 -22.51 -7.44
N ILE A 428 11.47 -21.92 -8.56
CA ILE A 428 11.05 -20.58 -8.99
C ILE A 428 10.41 -20.67 -10.37
N LEU A 429 9.21 -20.10 -10.48
CA LEU A 429 8.44 -19.98 -11.71
C LEU A 429 8.58 -18.55 -12.25
N PRO A 430 9.03 -18.34 -13.50
CA PRO A 430 9.18 -17.00 -14.06
C PRO A 430 7.80 -16.40 -14.37
N ALA A 431 7.44 -15.34 -13.67
CA ALA A 431 6.20 -14.60 -13.92
C ALA A 431 6.37 -13.62 -15.08
N ALA A 432 5.32 -13.45 -15.88
CA ALA A 432 5.21 -12.39 -16.86
C ALA A 432 5.04 -11.03 -16.14
N SER A 433 5.62 -9.97 -16.70
CA SER A 433 5.30 -8.59 -16.31
C SER A 433 3.98 -8.14 -16.95
N HIS A 434 3.39 -7.06 -16.43
CA HIS A 434 2.15 -6.49 -16.96
C HIS A 434 2.18 -6.03 -18.43
N PHE A 435 3.35 -5.98 -19.07
CA PHE A 435 3.47 -5.70 -20.50
C PHE A 435 3.24 -6.94 -21.38
N GLU A 436 3.08 -8.12 -20.77
CA GLU A 436 3.12 -9.42 -21.42
C GLU A 436 1.79 -10.19 -21.28
N HIS A 437 0.78 -9.61 -20.62
CA HIS A 437 -0.51 -10.26 -20.35
C HIS A 437 -1.66 -9.25 -20.30
N ASP A 438 -2.88 -9.74 -20.51
CA ASP A 438 -4.11 -8.96 -20.33
C ASP A 438 -4.37 -8.66 -18.85
N ASP A 439 -4.92 -7.47 -18.57
CA ASP A 439 -5.47 -7.15 -17.25
C ASP A 439 -6.44 -5.96 -17.31
N ILE A 440 -7.21 -5.80 -16.24
CA ILE A 440 -8.09 -4.66 -16.00
C ILE A 440 -7.73 -4.02 -14.66
N PHE A 441 -7.84 -2.70 -14.58
CA PHE A 441 -7.30 -1.92 -13.48
C PHE A 441 -8.36 -0.96 -12.94
N GLY A 442 -8.93 -1.31 -11.78
CA GLY A 442 -9.65 -0.33 -10.96
C GLY A 442 -8.69 0.31 -9.97
N ALA A 443 -8.35 1.58 -10.17
CA ALA A 443 -7.47 2.30 -9.25
C ALA A 443 -8.02 2.31 -7.82
N TYR A 444 -7.16 2.41 -6.81
CA TYR A 444 -7.60 2.54 -5.42
C TYR A 444 -7.61 3.99 -4.91
N GLY A 445 -6.86 4.90 -5.53
CA GLY A 445 -6.71 6.30 -5.11
C GLY A 445 -7.40 7.34 -6.01
N GLN A 446 -7.91 6.92 -7.17
CA GLN A 446 -8.71 7.70 -8.11
C GLN A 446 -9.89 6.83 -8.60
N ASN A 447 -10.82 7.38 -9.40
CA ASN A 447 -12.08 6.74 -9.79
C ASN A 447 -12.17 6.36 -11.28
N TYR A 448 -11.08 5.95 -11.91
CA TYR A 448 -11.00 5.52 -13.30
C TYR A 448 -10.75 4.02 -13.41
N LEU A 449 -11.40 3.41 -14.40
CA LEU A 449 -11.20 2.04 -14.85
C LEU A 449 -10.44 2.04 -16.18
N GLN A 450 -9.44 1.16 -16.32
CA GLN A 450 -8.63 1.02 -17.52
C GLN A 450 -8.38 -0.46 -17.84
N ARG A 451 -8.15 -0.80 -19.11
CA ARG A 451 -7.72 -2.14 -19.56
C ARG A 451 -6.33 -2.05 -20.20
N ALA A 452 -5.54 -3.11 -20.10
CA ALA A 452 -4.33 -3.28 -20.90
C ALA A 452 -4.31 -4.66 -21.56
N GLU A 453 -3.66 -4.72 -22.72
CA GLU A 453 -3.31 -5.94 -23.45
C GLU A 453 -1.79 -6.11 -23.45
N PRO A 454 -1.26 -7.30 -23.78
CA PRO A 454 0.17 -7.49 -24.00
C PRO A 454 0.71 -6.54 -25.07
N VAL A 455 1.75 -5.79 -24.74
CA VAL A 455 2.49 -4.94 -25.69
C VAL A 455 3.79 -5.60 -26.18
N ILE A 456 4.25 -6.63 -25.48
CA ILE A 456 5.36 -7.49 -25.90
C ILE A 456 4.98 -8.97 -25.68
N PRO A 457 5.60 -9.91 -26.41
CA PRO A 457 5.53 -11.33 -26.05
C PRO A 457 6.14 -11.59 -24.67
N CYS A 458 5.74 -12.70 -24.04
CA CYS A 458 6.39 -13.19 -22.83
C CYS A 458 7.91 -13.32 -23.01
N VAL A 459 8.68 -12.82 -22.06
CA VAL A 459 10.14 -12.82 -22.09
C VAL A 459 10.68 -14.17 -21.63
N GLY A 460 11.37 -14.86 -22.53
CA GLY A 460 11.85 -16.22 -22.30
C GLY A 460 10.68 -17.20 -22.24
N GLU A 461 10.62 -17.97 -21.16
CA GLU A 461 9.54 -18.90 -20.85
C GLU A 461 8.60 -18.37 -19.77
N SER A 462 8.59 -17.06 -19.48
CA SER A 462 7.69 -16.53 -18.45
C SER A 462 6.22 -16.72 -18.80
N LEU A 463 5.36 -16.85 -17.78
CA LEU A 463 3.91 -17.01 -17.95
C LEU A 463 3.14 -16.01 -17.08
N PRO A 464 1.95 -15.54 -17.51
CA PRO A 464 1.04 -14.81 -16.65
C PRO A 464 0.69 -15.64 -15.40
N ASN A 465 0.52 -15.00 -14.25
CA ASN A 465 0.13 -15.71 -13.02
C ASN A 465 -1.15 -16.53 -13.22
N THR A 466 -2.14 -16.00 -13.95
CA THR A 466 -3.38 -16.70 -14.27
C THR A 466 -3.09 -18.05 -14.96
N GLU A 467 -2.22 -18.05 -15.96
CA GLU A 467 -1.80 -19.26 -16.68
C GLU A 467 -1.00 -20.24 -15.81
N ILE A 468 -0.10 -19.75 -14.95
CA ILE A 468 0.64 -20.58 -14.00
C ILE A 468 -0.35 -21.35 -13.11
N PHE A 469 -1.35 -20.66 -12.56
CA PHE A 469 -2.34 -21.29 -11.69
C PHE A 469 -3.33 -22.19 -12.45
N ARG A 470 -3.65 -21.93 -13.73
CA ARG A 470 -4.40 -22.88 -14.59
C ARG A 470 -3.63 -24.20 -14.74
N ARG A 471 -2.33 -24.13 -15.01
CA ARG A 471 -1.48 -25.33 -15.16
C ARG A 471 -1.32 -26.09 -13.86
N LEU A 472 -1.16 -25.39 -12.74
CA LEU A 472 -1.15 -26.01 -11.41
C LEU A 472 -2.50 -26.68 -11.11
N ALA A 473 -3.63 -26.00 -11.35
CA ALA A 473 -4.96 -26.57 -11.17
C ALA A 473 -5.12 -27.88 -11.99
N ALA A 474 -4.69 -27.87 -13.26
CA ALA A 474 -4.69 -29.08 -14.09
C ALA A 474 -3.81 -30.20 -13.52
N ARG A 475 -2.63 -29.87 -12.99
CA ARG A 475 -1.74 -30.85 -12.32
C ARG A 475 -2.33 -31.45 -11.06
N PHE A 476 -3.11 -30.68 -10.31
CA PHE A 476 -3.87 -31.16 -9.15
C PHE A 476 -5.19 -31.85 -9.52
N GLY A 477 -5.49 -32.01 -10.81
CA GLY A 477 -6.69 -32.68 -11.30
C GLY A 477 -7.98 -31.87 -11.16
N TYR A 478 -7.88 -30.54 -11.05
CA TYR A 478 -9.05 -29.66 -10.96
C TYR A 478 -9.66 -29.51 -12.36
N THR A 479 -10.81 -30.13 -12.59
CA THR A 479 -11.45 -30.24 -13.92
C THR A 479 -12.60 -29.26 -14.15
N ASP A 480 -13.06 -28.56 -13.11
CA ASP A 480 -14.16 -27.59 -13.24
C ASP A 480 -13.79 -26.46 -14.24
N PRO A 481 -14.71 -26.05 -15.14
CA PRO A 481 -14.47 -24.96 -16.09
C PRO A 481 -13.95 -23.66 -15.46
N LEU A 482 -14.25 -23.38 -14.20
CA LEU A 482 -13.77 -22.18 -13.51
C LEU A 482 -12.23 -22.11 -13.44
N PHE A 483 -11.54 -23.26 -13.47
CA PHE A 483 -10.07 -23.35 -13.47
C PHE A 483 -9.46 -23.24 -14.87
N GLN A 484 -10.31 -23.23 -15.90
CA GLN A 484 -9.94 -23.08 -17.30
C GLN A 484 -10.37 -21.72 -17.88
N ALA A 485 -10.99 -20.86 -17.04
CA ALA A 485 -11.49 -19.55 -17.45
C ALA A 485 -10.37 -18.72 -18.10
N SER A 486 -10.61 -18.17 -19.29
CA SER A 486 -9.64 -17.33 -20.01
C SER A 486 -9.44 -15.98 -19.33
N ASP A 487 -8.36 -15.26 -19.64
CA ASP A 487 -8.15 -13.90 -19.09
C ASP A 487 -9.26 -12.94 -19.52
N THR A 488 -9.82 -13.10 -20.73
CA THR A 488 -11.04 -12.39 -21.17
C THR A 488 -12.22 -12.63 -20.23
N GLN A 489 -12.49 -13.89 -19.89
CA GLN A 489 -13.57 -14.23 -18.96
C GLN A 489 -13.29 -13.72 -17.56
N LEU A 490 -12.04 -13.76 -17.09
CA LEU A 490 -11.66 -13.21 -15.79
C LEU A 490 -11.82 -11.68 -15.74
N MET A 491 -11.51 -10.95 -16.81
CA MET A 491 -11.78 -9.50 -16.87
C MET A 491 -13.29 -9.21 -16.81
N ASP A 492 -14.09 -9.97 -17.56
CA ASP A 492 -15.55 -9.86 -17.51
C ASP A 492 -16.09 -10.23 -16.13
N ASP A 493 -15.45 -11.18 -15.43
CA ASP A 493 -15.77 -11.56 -14.07
C ASP A 493 -15.38 -10.47 -13.04
N ALA A 494 -14.36 -9.66 -13.32
CA ALA A 494 -13.77 -8.72 -12.38
C ALA A 494 -14.62 -7.47 -12.11
N ILE A 495 -15.42 -7.04 -13.08
CA ILE A 495 -16.17 -5.77 -13.04
C ILE A 495 -17.63 -6.03 -13.40
N ASP A 496 -18.57 -5.43 -12.67
CA ASP A 496 -19.99 -5.49 -13.00
C ASP A 496 -20.26 -4.75 -14.31
N GLU A 497 -20.51 -5.53 -15.37
CA GLU A 497 -20.76 -5.05 -16.72
C GLU A 497 -22.04 -4.20 -16.85
N THR A 498 -22.95 -4.29 -15.87
CA THR A 498 -24.23 -3.55 -15.88
C THR A 498 -24.09 -2.10 -15.43
N HIS A 499 -22.91 -1.71 -14.92
CA HIS A 499 -22.69 -0.36 -14.45
C HIS A 499 -22.84 0.67 -15.59
N PRO A 500 -23.67 1.73 -15.43
CA PRO A 500 -24.02 2.64 -16.52
C PRO A 500 -22.83 3.26 -17.27
N GLN A 501 -21.73 3.53 -16.56
CA GLN A 501 -20.52 4.12 -17.16
C GLN A 501 -19.80 3.22 -18.17
N LEU A 502 -20.10 1.92 -18.19
CA LEU A 502 -19.59 1.00 -19.22
C LEU A 502 -20.38 1.06 -20.52
N ASN A 503 -21.56 1.72 -20.55
CA ASN A 503 -22.41 1.86 -21.73
C ASN A 503 -22.69 0.52 -22.45
N GLY A 504 -22.86 -0.56 -21.69
CA GLY A 504 -23.11 -1.91 -22.20
C GLY A 504 -21.89 -2.63 -22.80
N GLN A 505 -20.70 -2.05 -22.71
CA GLN A 505 -19.45 -2.73 -23.09
C GLN A 505 -19.07 -3.77 -22.03
N ARG A 506 -18.58 -4.93 -22.48
CA ARG A 506 -17.98 -5.88 -21.55
C ARG A 506 -16.65 -5.32 -21.02
N PRO A 507 -16.27 -5.60 -19.76
CA PRO A 507 -14.99 -5.16 -19.20
C PRO A 507 -13.79 -5.55 -20.07
N SER A 508 -13.80 -6.76 -20.62
CA SER A 508 -12.78 -7.25 -21.56
C SER A 508 -12.79 -6.57 -22.93
N GLU A 509 -13.75 -5.68 -23.24
CA GLU A 509 -13.88 -4.96 -24.51
C GLU A 509 -13.56 -3.46 -24.38
N ILE A 510 -13.31 -2.94 -23.17
CA ILE A 510 -12.92 -1.54 -22.93
C ILE A 510 -11.66 -1.19 -23.74
N PRO A 511 -11.67 -0.12 -24.57
CA PRO A 511 -10.50 0.29 -25.35
C PRO A 511 -9.26 0.52 -24.46
N VAL A 512 -8.12 -0.03 -24.88
CA VAL A 512 -6.84 0.03 -24.14
C VAL A 512 -6.24 1.44 -24.06
N ASP A 513 -6.67 2.36 -24.92
CA ASP A 513 -6.23 3.74 -24.98
C ASP A 513 -7.22 4.72 -24.31
N GLN A 514 -8.14 4.21 -23.49
CA GLN A 514 -9.14 5.00 -22.78
C GLN A 514 -9.19 4.65 -21.28
N ALA A 515 -9.39 5.67 -20.44
CA ALA A 515 -9.82 5.50 -19.06
C ALA A 515 -11.29 5.89 -18.89
N ILE A 516 -12.09 5.02 -18.27
CA ILE A 516 -13.51 5.28 -17.99
C ILE A 516 -13.64 5.89 -16.60
N GLY A 517 -14.17 7.11 -16.52
CA GLY A 517 -14.48 7.77 -15.26
C GLY A 517 -15.69 7.15 -14.58
N MET A 518 -15.45 6.47 -13.47
CA MET A 518 -16.47 5.86 -12.62
C MET A 518 -17.09 6.93 -11.73
N ASN A 519 -18.29 7.36 -12.10
CA ASN A 519 -19.11 8.33 -11.38
C ASN A 519 -20.31 7.63 -10.73
N THR A 520 -21.29 8.38 -10.22
CA THR A 520 -22.54 7.76 -9.74
C THR A 520 -23.26 7.04 -10.88
N LEU A 521 -24.28 6.22 -10.54
CA LEU A 521 -25.12 5.53 -11.51
C LEU A 521 -25.80 6.49 -12.51
N ASN A 522 -26.05 7.74 -12.11
CA ASN A 522 -26.64 8.78 -12.96
C ASN A 522 -25.57 9.64 -13.68
N GLY A 523 -24.29 9.29 -13.55
CA GLY A 523 -23.16 10.03 -14.15
C GLY A 523 -22.78 11.32 -13.42
N GLU A 524 -23.31 11.58 -12.22
CA GLU A 524 -23.00 12.77 -11.44
C GLU A 524 -21.63 12.67 -10.76
N PRO A 525 -20.93 13.79 -10.50
CA PRO A 525 -19.69 13.79 -9.73
C PRO A 525 -19.88 13.15 -8.36
N LEU A 526 -18.87 12.41 -7.89
CA LEU A 526 -18.88 11.77 -6.57
C LEU A 526 -18.73 12.81 -5.45
N VAL A 527 -19.82 13.14 -4.75
CA VAL A 527 -19.85 14.09 -3.64
C VAL A 527 -20.59 13.46 -2.47
N MET A 528 -19.84 13.12 -1.42
CA MET A 528 -20.36 12.53 -0.17
C MET A 528 -21.44 13.42 0.46
N CYS A 529 -22.53 12.82 0.95
CA CYS A 529 -23.72 13.49 1.50
C CYS A 529 -24.50 14.36 0.49
N LYS A 530 -24.29 14.16 -0.81
CA LYS A 530 -25.05 14.86 -1.88
C LYS A 530 -25.46 13.94 -3.01
N THR A 531 -24.48 13.35 -3.69
CA THR A 531 -24.70 12.40 -4.80
C THR A 531 -24.25 10.99 -4.43
N VAL A 532 -23.38 10.89 -3.43
CA VAL A 532 -22.96 9.64 -2.78
C VAL A 532 -23.41 9.68 -1.32
N MET A 533 -24.05 8.62 -0.84
CA MET A 533 -24.49 8.51 0.56
C MET A 533 -23.48 7.67 1.35
N PRO A 534 -23.26 7.95 2.65
CA PRO A 534 -22.52 7.04 3.51
C PRO A 534 -23.14 5.64 3.46
N ALA A 535 -22.30 4.63 3.26
CA ALA A 535 -22.71 3.22 3.21
C ALA A 535 -22.52 2.54 4.58
N THR A 536 -22.78 3.29 5.65
CA THR A 536 -22.74 2.83 7.04
C THR A 536 -24.10 2.24 7.44
N PRO A 537 -24.19 1.46 8.54
CA PRO A 537 -25.46 0.97 9.06
C PRO A 537 -26.50 2.06 9.33
N SER A 538 -26.08 3.24 9.78
CA SER A 538 -26.98 4.39 10.01
C SER A 538 -27.37 5.17 8.75
N GLY A 539 -26.68 4.97 7.61
CA GLY A 539 -26.79 5.82 6.43
C GLY A 539 -26.20 7.24 6.61
N LYS A 540 -25.48 7.46 7.71
CA LYS A 540 -24.84 8.72 8.11
C LYS A 540 -23.34 8.54 8.32
N ILE A 541 -22.60 9.64 8.49
CA ILE A 541 -21.20 9.58 8.90
C ILE A 541 -21.14 9.20 10.38
N GLU A 542 -20.51 8.07 10.70
CA GLU A 542 -20.49 7.51 12.07
C GLU A 542 -19.22 7.89 12.83
N LEU A 543 -19.29 8.90 13.71
CA LEU A 543 -18.16 9.29 14.57
C LEU A 543 -17.95 8.32 15.73
N PHE A 544 -18.99 7.58 16.11
CA PHE A 544 -18.94 6.43 17.00
C PHE A 544 -19.27 5.17 16.21
N CYS A 545 -18.38 4.16 16.25
CA CYS A 545 -18.56 2.90 15.54
C CYS A 545 -18.83 1.77 16.55
N GLN A 546 -20.02 1.19 16.51
CA GLN A 546 -20.39 0.11 17.44
C GLN A 546 -19.57 -1.16 17.21
N ASP A 547 -19.29 -1.54 15.96
CA ASP A 547 -18.44 -2.70 15.64
C ASP A 547 -17.05 -2.59 16.30
N TYR A 548 -16.47 -1.39 16.28
CA TYR A 548 -15.15 -1.15 16.89
C TYR A 548 -15.22 -1.10 18.41
N GLN A 549 -16.33 -0.62 18.98
CA GLN A 549 -16.59 -0.74 20.40
C GLN A 549 -16.62 -2.22 20.84
N ASP A 550 -17.22 -3.09 20.03
CA ASP A 550 -17.38 -4.50 20.36
C ASP A 550 -16.09 -5.30 20.14
N ARG A 551 -15.35 -5.04 19.05
CA ARG A 551 -14.12 -5.77 18.68
C ARG A 551 -12.88 -5.27 19.41
N TYR A 552 -12.74 -3.96 19.58
CA TYR A 552 -11.51 -3.35 20.08
C TYR A 552 -11.71 -2.66 21.46
N GLY A 553 -12.95 -2.53 21.92
CA GLY A 553 -13.28 -1.93 23.22
C GLY A 553 -13.45 -0.42 23.19
N TYR A 554 -13.41 0.22 22.02
CA TYR A 554 -13.62 1.67 21.88
C TYR A 554 -14.26 2.04 20.53
N GLY A 555 -15.39 2.74 20.58
CA GLY A 555 -16.11 3.22 19.40
C GLY A 555 -15.62 4.56 18.84
N VAL A 556 -14.88 5.34 19.64
CA VAL A 556 -14.33 6.67 19.31
C VAL A 556 -12.80 6.66 19.28
N PRO A 557 -12.14 7.61 18.58
CA PRO A 557 -10.69 7.70 18.54
C PRO A 557 -10.04 7.86 19.92
N ARG A 558 -8.95 7.11 20.17
CA ARG A 558 -8.16 7.17 21.41
C ARG A 558 -6.66 7.28 21.13
N TYR A 559 -5.96 8.07 21.95
CA TYR A 559 -4.50 8.07 21.97
C TYR A 559 -3.97 7.01 22.95
N GLU A 560 -3.12 6.12 22.44
CA GLU A 560 -2.41 5.08 23.20
C GLU A 560 -0.91 5.27 23.03
N PRO A 561 -0.20 5.86 24.01
CA PRO A 561 1.23 6.05 23.91
C PRO A 561 1.98 4.72 23.99
N VAL A 562 2.99 4.56 23.14
CA VAL A 562 3.95 3.45 23.25
C VAL A 562 5.18 3.89 24.03
N ALA A 563 5.64 3.04 24.95
CA ALA A 563 6.82 3.31 25.75
C ALA A 563 8.08 3.36 24.86
N ARG A 564 8.78 4.49 24.88
CA ARG A 564 10.04 4.69 24.13
C ARG A 564 11.20 4.06 24.89
N LYS A 565 11.76 2.98 24.36
CA LYS A 565 12.96 2.31 24.93
C LYS A 565 14.28 2.94 24.49
N HIS A 566 14.26 3.71 23.40
CA HIS A 566 15.43 4.34 22.80
C HIS A 566 15.14 5.81 22.41
N PRO A 567 16.18 6.65 22.26
CA PRO A 567 15.99 8.10 22.10
C PRO A 567 15.40 8.51 20.74
N PHE A 568 15.60 7.71 19.69
CA PHE A 568 15.12 8.02 18.35
C PHE A 568 13.91 7.19 17.94
N THR A 569 13.02 7.81 17.19
CA THR A 569 11.96 7.11 16.44
C THR A 569 12.37 7.03 14.97
N LEU A 570 12.37 5.84 14.39
CA LEU A 570 12.66 5.62 12.98
C LEU A 570 11.35 5.60 12.16
N ILE A 571 11.30 6.46 11.14
CA ILE A 571 10.24 6.47 10.13
C ILE A 571 10.76 5.85 8.84
N THR A 572 10.01 4.89 8.29
CA THR A 572 10.37 4.16 7.07
C THR A 572 9.42 4.49 5.90
N PRO A 573 9.62 5.63 5.22
CA PRO A 573 8.72 6.10 4.16
C PRO A 573 8.88 5.33 2.84
N SER A 574 8.03 5.65 1.87
CA SER A 574 8.24 5.29 0.47
C SER A 574 9.52 5.89 -0.11
N SER A 575 10.13 5.16 -1.04
CA SER A 575 11.38 5.53 -1.73
C SER A 575 11.11 6.25 -3.06
N ASP A 576 12.01 7.16 -3.42
CA ASP A 576 12.07 7.74 -4.78
C ASP A 576 12.76 6.78 -5.78
N LYS A 577 13.58 5.84 -5.30
CA LYS A 577 14.28 4.81 -6.08
C LYS A 577 13.45 3.56 -6.34
N ARG A 578 12.48 3.25 -5.48
CA ARG A 578 11.70 1.99 -5.51
C ARG A 578 10.22 2.22 -5.27
N THR A 579 9.40 1.28 -5.71
CA THR A 579 8.01 1.16 -5.23
C THR A 579 7.95 -0.05 -4.33
N ASN A 580 7.86 0.17 -3.01
CA ASN A 580 8.16 -0.85 -2.01
C ASN A 580 9.52 -1.50 -2.33
N ALA A 581 9.55 -2.81 -2.62
CA ALA A 581 10.76 -3.54 -3.01
C ALA A 581 10.96 -3.68 -4.54
N THR A 582 10.00 -3.26 -5.36
CA THR A 582 10.12 -3.31 -6.82
C THR A 582 11.17 -2.31 -7.30
N PHE A 583 11.92 -2.70 -8.34
CA PHE A 583 13.12 -2.01 -8.83
C PHE A 583 14.32 -2.03 -7.88
N GLY A 584 14.35 -2.94 -6.89
CA GLY A 584 15.51 -3.09 -6.02
C GLY A 584 16.78 -3.56 -6.75
N SER A 585 16.65 -4.26 -7.88
CA SER A 585 17.77 -4.66 -8.75
C SER A 585 18.36 -3.51 -9.58
N HIS A 586 17.60 -2.43 -9.81
CA HIS A 586 18.04 -1.32 -10.66
C HIS A 586 19.24 -0.61 -10.02
N ALA A 587 20.17 -0.09 -10.83
CA ALA A 587 21.42 0.52 -10.36
C ALA A 587 21.20 1.67 -9.35
N ALA A 588 20.13 2.46 -9.52
CA ALA A 588 19.78 3.55 -8.60
C ALA A 588 19.37 3.08 -7.20
N SER A 589 19.00 1.80 -7.06
CA SER A 589 18.61 1.16 -5.79
C SER A 589 19.77 0.43 -5.11
N GLN A 590 20.93 0.33 -5.77
CA GLN A 590 22.12 -0.32 -5.25
C GLN A 590 22.91 0.62 -4.32
N GLY A 591 23.74 0.02 -3.46
CA GLY A 591 24.55 0.74 -2.48
C GLY A 591 23.86 0.97 -1.14
N MET A 592 24.62 1.44 -0.17
CA MET A 592 24.16 1.66 1.20
C MET A 592 23.02 2.67 1.26
N GLU A 593 21.95 2.33 1.97
CA GLU A 593 20.82 3.24 2.13
C GLU A 593 21.10 4.32 3.17
N ILE A 594 20.41 5.44 3.03
CA ILE A 594 20.60 6.65 3.83
C ILE A 594 19.65 6.66 5.05
N VAL A 595 20.19 7.06 6.20
CA VAL A 595 19.40 7.53 7.34
C VAL A 595 19.58 9.04 7.52
N GLU A 596 18.48 9.78 7.50
CA GLU A 596 18.48 11.22 7.75
C GLU A 596 18.36 11.50 9.27
N MET A 597 19.13 12.46 9.77
CA MET A 597 19.18 12.88 11.18
C MET A 597 19.28 14.40 11.32
N HIS A 598 18.67 14.96 12.36
CA HIS A 598 18.74 16.39 12.65
C HIS A 598 20.17 16.83 13.06
N PRO A 599 20.65 18.05 12.70
CA PRO A 599 22.00 18.50 13.04
C PRO A 599 22.30 18.53 14.53
N ALA A 600 21.32 18.88 15.38
CA ALA A 600 21.50 18.89 16.83
C ALA A 600 21.76 17.48 17.38
N ASP A 601 21.03 16.47 16.88
CA ASP A 601 21.24 15.07 17.27
C ASP A 601 22.60 14.55 16.82
N ALA A 602 22.99 14.86 15.57
CA ALA A 602 24.29 14.49 15.03
C ALA A 602 25.43 15.12 15.85
N ALA A 603 25.32 16.41 16.19
CA ALA A 603 26.30 17.11 17.02
C ALA A 603 26.40 16.52 18.43
N ASN A 604 25.26 16.24 19.07
CA ASN A 604 25.21 15.60 20.40
C ASN A 604 25.86 14.21 20.41
N ARG A 605 25.82 13.50 19.28
CA ARG A 605 26.44 12.18 19.09
C ARG A 605 27.83 12.21 18.46
N ARG A 606 28.35 13.41 18.12
CA ARG A 606 29.63 13.60 17.40
C ARG A 606 29.69 12.82 16.09
N LEU A 607 28.57 12.77 15.36
CA LEU A 607 28.46 12.13 14.06
C LEU A 607 28.64 13.16 12.94
N ALA A 608 29.39 12.79 11.91
CA ALA A 608 29.64 13.64 10.75
C ALA A 608 28.72 13.27 9.58
N ASP A 609 28.33 14.26 8.78
CA ASP A 609 27.57 14.02 7.55
C ASP A 609 28.33 13.09 6.58
N GLY A 610 27.61 12.19 5.92
CA GLY A 610 28.16 11.18 5.01
C GLY A 610 28.87 10.01 5.69
N SER A 611 29.04 10.04 7.02
CA SER A 611 29.66 8.95 7.77
C SER A 611 28.79 7.69 7.78
N LYS A 612 29.45 6.55 7.97
CA LYS A 612 28.76 5.28 8.18
C LYS A 612 28.34 5.17 9.65
N VAL A 613 27.10 4.75 9.88
CA VAL A 613 26.54 4.59 11.23
C VAL A 613 25.83 3.27 11.39
N VAL A 614 25.84 2.75 12.62
CA VAL A 614 25.02 1.62 13.03
C VAL A 614 23.75 2.14 13.68
N VAL A 615 22.60 1.78 13.12
CA VAL A 615 21.27 1.98 13.72
C VAL A 615 20.82 0.65 14.32
N TRP A 616 20.44 0.65 15.61
CA TRP A 616 20.19 -0.60 16.33
C TRP A 616 19.11 -0.47 17.40
N ASN A 617 18.54 -1.61 17.79
CA ASN A 617 17.71 -1.77 18.98
C ASN A 617 17.86 -3.20 19.53
N GLY A 618 16.95 -3.65 20.40
CA GLY A 618 16.98 -5.01 20.94
C GLY A 618 16.74 -6.15 19.93
N GLN A 619 16.28 -5.86 18.70
CA GLN A 619 15.97 -6.86 17.68
C GLN A 619 17.12 -7.06 16.69
N ALA A 620 17.74 -5.97 16.23
CA ALA A 620 18.77 -6.03 15.20
C ALA A 620 19.68 -4.80 15.21
N GLU A 621 20.72 -4.86 14.38
CA GLU A 621 21.53 -3.73 13.97
C GLU A 621 21.69 -3.70 12.45
N VAL A 622 21.71 -2.50 11.88
CA VAL A 622 21.88 -2.26 10.45
C VAL A 622 22.84 -1.12 10.21
N THR A 623 23.61 -1.22 9.13
CA THR A 623 24.59 -0.21 8.74
C THR A 623 24.02 0.68 7.65
N LEU A 624 24.02 1.99 7.86
CA LEU A 624 23.45 2.99 6.96
C LEU A 624 24.43 4.16 6.77
N GLN A 625 24.24 4.93 5.69
CA GLN A 625 24.96 6.18 5.49
C GLN A 625 24.19 7.32 6.15
N LEU A 626 24.84 8.08 7.03
CA LEU A 626 24.24 9.23 7.68
C LEU A 626 24.12 10.40 6.70
N LYS A 627 22.94 11.04 6.70
CA LYS A 627 22.72 12.34 6.08
C LYS A 627 22.18 13.32 7.11
N VAL A 628 22.94 14.38 7.38
CA VAL A 628 22.57 15.41 8.34
C VAL A 628 21.69 16.46 7.65
N THR A 629 20.49 16.71 8.18
CA THR A 629 19.52 17.64 7.59
C THR A 629 18.55 18.19 8.61
N ASP A 630 18.22 19.48 8.51
CA ASP A 630 17.24 20.16 9.36
C ASP A 630 15.77 19.91 8.91
N ALA A 631 15.57 19.09 7.87
CA ALA A 631 14.25 18.72 7.40
C ALA A 631 13.56 17.70 8.33
N THR A 632 14.32 16.90 9.08
CA THR A 632 13.79 15.97 10.09
C THR A 632 13.69 16.67 11.45
N ARG A 633 12.80 16.22 12.32
CA ARG A 633 12.70 16.73 13.69
C ARG A 633 13.80 16.11 14.57
N GLU A 634 14.23 16.82 15.62
CA GLU A 634 15.04 16.22 16.70
C GLU A 634 14.38 14.95 17.26
N GLY A 635 15.19 13.92 17.50
CA GLY A 635 14.73 12.61 17.98
C GLY A 635 14.01 11.76 16.92
N VAL A 636 13.97 12.18 15.65
CA VAL A 636 13.36 11.43 14.55
C VAL A 636 14.40 11.12 13.48
N LEU A 637 14.48 9.85 13.10
CA LEU A 637 15.29 9.35 12.00
C LEU A 637 14.40 8.97 10.83
N TYR A 638 14.92 9.08 9.62
CA TYR A 638 14.16 8.83 8.40
C TYR A 638 14.99 8.02 7.41
N SER A 639 14.55 6.79 7.09
CA SER A 639 15.24 5.88 6.16
C SER A 639 14.25 5.11 5.30
N PRO A 640 14.24 5.27 3.95
CA PRO A 640 13.25 4.65 3.08
C PRO A 640 13.17 3.12 3.19
N LYS A 641 11.95 2.58 3.05
CA LYS A 641 11.68 1.14 3.08
C LYS A 641 12.05 0.43 1.76
N GLY A 642 11.96 -0.90 1.78
CA GLY A 642 11.96 -1.75 0.58
C GLY A 642 13.31 -1.92 -0.11
N THR A 643 14.41 -1.63 0.57
CA THR A 643 15.76 -1.99 0.09
C THR A 643 15.94 -3.49 0.08
N TRP A 644 16.76 -4.00 -0.84
CA TRP A 644 17.16 -5.40 -0.85
C TRP A 644 18.35 -5.65 0.07
N ARG A 645 18.52 -6.87 0.56
CA ARG A 645 19.55 -7.23 1.55
C ARG A 645 20.97 -6.93 1.07
N ALA A 646 21.21 -7.03 -0.25
CA ALA A 646 22.51 -6.70 -0.86
C ALA A 646 22.97 -5.25 -0.64
N THR A 647 22.07 -4.34 -0.26
CA THR A 647 22.40 -2.94 0.06
C THR A 647 22.96 -2.75 1.47
N SER A 648 22.95 -3.79 2.30
CA SER A 648 23.39 -3.73 3.69
C SER A 648 24.48 -4.76 3.97
N GLU A 649 25.53 -4.32 4.65
CA GLU A 649 26.65 -5.18 5.05
C GLU A 649 26.26 -6.21 6.11
N THR A 650 25.22 -5.95 6.89
CA THR A 650 24.70 -6.91 7.88
C THR A 650 23.81 -7.97 7.23
N GLY A 651 23.47 -7.82 5.95
CA GLY A 651 22.48 -8.64 5.27
C GLY A 651 21.05 -8.41 5.79
N LEU A 652 20.83 -7.38 6.61
CA LEU A 652 19.55 -6.94 7.16
C LEU A 652 19.29 -5.47 6.80
N THR A 653 18.03 -5.11 6.61
CA THR A 653 17.60 -3.75 6.28
C THR A 653 16.84 -3.14 7.46
N VAL A 654 16.43 -1.87 7.36
CA VAL A 654 15.69 -1.19 8.43
C VAL A 654 14.47 -1.95 8.94
N ASN A 655 13.90 -2.84 8.12
CA ASN A 655 12.80 -3.72 8.51
C ASN A 655 13.15 -4.68 9.65
N ALA A 656 14.42 -5.06 9.82
CA ALA A 656 14.86 -5.89 10.95
C ALA A 656 14.77 -5.15 12.29
N LEU A 657 14.70 -3.82 12.29
CA LEU A 657 14.53 -3.01 13.49
C LEU A 657 13.06 -2.86 13.89
N ILE A 658 12.12 -3.16 12.98
CA ILE A 658 10.71 -2.85 13.14
C ILE A 658 10.03 -3.97 13.93
N PRO A 659 9.37 -3.65 15.06
CA PRO A 659 8.66 -4.65 15.84
C PRO A 659 7.46 -5.21 15.08
N ALA A 660 7.28 -6.53 15.16
CA ALA A 660 6.04 -7.18 14.74
C ALA A 660 5.00 -7.25 15.86
N ASP A 661 5.41 -7.21 17.14
CA ASP A 661 4.53 -7.36 18.31
C ASP A 661 3.72 -6.10 18.67
N ILE A 662 4.16 -4.93 18.21
CA ILE A 662 3.39 -3.69 18.37
C ILE A 662 2.37 -3.59 17.24
N ARG A 663 1.09 -3.70 17.59
CA ARG A 663 -0.06 -3.66 16.68
C ARG A 663 -0.70 -2.29 16.63
N THR A 664 -1.35 -1.94 15.53
CA THR A 664 -2.24 -0.77 15.52
C THR A 664 -3.44 -1.03 16.41
N ASP A 665 -4.09 0.05 16.81
CA ASP A 665 -5.26 0.05 17.67
C ASP A 665 -6.40 -0.74 17.01
N ILE A 666 -6.65 -0.53 15.72
CA ILE A 666 -7.64 -1.28 14.92
C ILE A 666 -6.94 -2.17 13.89
N GLU A 667 -7.62 -3.24 13.45
CA GLU A 667 -7.21 -4.12 12.35
C GLU A 667 -5.84 -4.81 12.51
N ASP A 668 -5.29 -4.86 13.73
CA ASP A 668 -4.03 -5.54 14.09
C ASP A 668 -2.85 -5.30 13.11
N GLY A 669 -2.79 -4.09 12.58
CA GLY A 669 -1.81 -3.66 11.59
C GLY A 669 -0.39 -3.54 12.12
N ALA A 670 0.57 -3.51 11.21
CA ALA A 670 1.98 -3.35 11.53
C ALA A 670 2.36 -1.88 11.86
N CYS A 671 2.98 -1.66 13.03
CA CYS A 671 3.41 -0.35 13.52
C CYS A 671 4.85 0.02 13.12
N TYR A 672 5.06 0.32 11.83
CA TYR A 672 6.40 0.68 11.32
C TYR A 672 7.01 1.91 11.99
N HIS A 673 6.19 2.85 12.47
CA HIS A 673 6.64 4.11 13.06
C HIS A 673 6.74 4.07 14.60
N GLU A 674 6.44 2.93 15.23
CA GLU A 674 6.77 2.64 16.64
C GLU A 674 8.13 1.96 16.77
N THR A 675 9.04 2.26 15.84
CA THR A 675 10.39 1.72 15.78
C THR A 675 11.34 2.62 16.56
N PHE A 676 11.62 2.28 17.82
CA PHE A 676 12.55 3.03 18.65
C PHE A 676 13.96 2.45 18.54
N VAL A 677 14.94 3.31 18.24
CA VAL A 677 16.31 2.92 17.91
C VAL A 677 17.34 3.86 18.52
N ASP A 678 18.57 3.38 18.62
CA ASP A 678 19.74 4.20 18.92
C ASP A 678 20.74 4.17 17.76
N VAL A 679 21.67 5.13 17.73
CA VAL A 679 22.66 5.31 16.67
C VAL A 679 24.06 5.47 17.24
N ARG A 680 25.02 4.77 16.65
CA ARG A 680 26.45 4.88 17.00
C ARG A 680 27.34 4.92 15.74
N PRO A 681 28.56 5.46 15.84
CA PRO A 681 29.56 5.32 14.78
C PRO A 681 29.85 3.83 14.50
N CYS A 682 30.18 3.52 13.25
CA CYS A 682 30.71 2.21 12.87
C CYS A 682 32.14 1.99 13.37
#